data_AF-A0A354Q8N3-F1
#
_entry.id   AF-A0A354Q8N3-F1
#
_cell.length_a   1.000
_cell.length_b   1.000
_cell.length_c   1.000
_cell.angle_alpha   90.00
_cell.angle_beta   90.00
_cell.angle_gamma   90.00
#
_symmetry.space_group_name_H-M   'P 1'
#
loop_
_entity.id
_entity.type
_entity.pdbx_description
1 polymer ?
#
loop_
_entity_poly.entity_id
_entity_poly.type
_entity_poly.pdbx_seq_one_letter_code
_entity_poly.pdbx_strand_id
1 'polypeptide(L)'
;VSSAVLNTHVMRKGFGLEPDIAFGYSMGEISMLYGLGVWESMSNMSDILNRSKLFEERLAGPMNAVREAWDLGPDEFRQKPLWGCYSLQLSPQIVQQEVENEAHVYLILINTPEEVVIAGEPTACERVIQQLGRPVHPIPVTDVVHCEPVKTEYEEIKRVHTDKVVECPDIDFYSAIDYEVSKLDSKTLAHNVATIYGKTVDYSRLIEKVYADGARIFVDLGPRTTCSKWISKTLDKRPHLSISVNRKGTDNREMILQALSSLISHRVPVKLEALFPSQPVQAEKQLMQTIKLGGTPVQQVFEKGADKLFKGTKALRHQGTEFQSFKVSEFQSVSTSGRAYSNLVAPDYAPGNVSVSSFSPFPGEYGSHRNSAHSAFLNVRQHGMRQLAELISSNTNTKGISVSNTFQHTVSQKTTPETQQPVPQTKPCIFDYHDLLELAGGSIANVFGAEYAEIDSYRRCVRLPMEPYLLVSRVTQLDAKLGEFKPSTITTEYDIPENAWYTTDGQIPWAVAVESGQCDLMLISYLGIDFDCKGEQVYRLLDCTLTYLDDMPLEGQTLRYEISINSFAKHDQNLLFFFNYECFVGNKMVLRMDNGCAGFFSDEDLSQGKGVIHTAQELELKEKADKIKFPPLLHCTKTTFTRQELLEISAGNPAGCFGPEYNQQGKNPSLKNAPDQFLMSDRIMSVEPHGGQCGLGYIVAEKDLAPDDWY
;
A
#
# COMPACT_ATOMS: atom_id res chain seq x y z
N VAL A 1 10.68 -7.74 -10.73
CA VAL A 1 11.95 -7.10 -10.28
C VAL A 1 12.50 -7.91 -9.10
N SER A 2 13.77 -8.30 -9.10
CA SER A 2 14.36 -9.10 -8.01
C SER A 2 14.60 -8.26 -6.75
N SER A 3 14.60 -8.89 -5.57
CA SER A 3 14.91 -8.22 -4.30
C SER A 3 16.30 -7.56 -4.31
N ALA A 4 17.26 -8.16 -5.02
CA ALA A 4 18.61 -7.61 -5.13
C ALA A 4 18.61 -6.27 -5.89
N VAL A 5 17.90 -6.18 -7.02
CA VAL A 5 17.77 -4.93 -7.79
C VAL A 5 17.11 -3.83 -6.95
N LEU A 6 16.05 -4.17 -6.19
CA LEU A 6 15.37 -3.22 -5.31
C LEU A 6 16.30 -2.71 -4.20
N ASN A 7 16.99 -3.61 -3.50
CA ASN A 7 17.93 -3.25 -2.45
C ASN A 7 19.07 -2.37 -3.01
N THR A 8 19.61 -2.70 -4.18
CA THR A 8 20.62 -1.87 -4.86
C THR A 8 20.07 -0.47 -5.14
N HIS A 9 18.86 -0.35 -5.67
CA HIS A 9 18.24 0.95 -5.92
C HIS A 9 17.99 1.75 -4.64
N VAL A 10 17.53 1.11 -3.55
CA VAL A 10 17.33 1.77 -2.26
C VAL A 10 18.66 2.32 -1.73
N MET A 11 19.72 1.51 -1.75
CA MET A 11 21.03 1.94 -1.24
C MET A 11 21.68 3.01 -2.12
N ARG A 12 21.62 2.89 -3.45
CA ARG A 12 22.16 3.87 -4.40
C ARG A 12 21.34 5.16 -4.46
N LYS A 13 20.07 5.05 -4.85
CA LYS A 13 19.20 6.21 -5.09
C LYS A 13 18.74 6.87 -3.79
N GLY A 14 18.46 6.07 -2.75
CA GLY A 14 17.99 6.56 -1.46
C GLY A 14 19.12 7.05 -0.56
N PHE A 15 20.22 6.31 -0.48
CA PHE A 15 21.32 6.60 0.45
C PHE A 15 22.65 6.95 -0.23
N GLY A 16 22.68 7.16 -1.55
CA GLY A 16 23.85 7.63 -2.27
C GLY A 16 25.05 6.67 -2.24
N LEU A 17 24.83 5.39 -1.93
CA LEU A 17 25.90 4.40 -1.84
C LEU A 17 26.33 3.95 -3.24
N GLU A 18 27.45 4.45 -3.75
CA GLU A 18 28.02 4.02 -5.04
C GLU A 18 29.19 3.05 -4.81
N PRO A 19 29.21 1.88 -5.47
CA PRO A 19 30.32 0.92 -5.34
C PRO A 19 31.43 1.20 -6.35
N ASP A 20 32.69 0.95 -5.98
CA ASP A 20 33.82 0.96 -6.92
C ASP A 20 33.93 -0.36 -7.71
N ILE A 21 33.48 -1.47 -7.10
CA ILE A 21 33.58 -2.84 -7.64
C ILE A 21 32.22 -3.53 -7.51
N ALA A 22 31.82 -4.27 -8.54
CA ALA A 22 30.61 -5.08 -8.57
C ALA A 22 30.92 -6.53 -8.99
N PHE A 23 30.33 -7.49 -8.29
CA PHE A 23 30.45 -8.91 -8.61
C PHE A 23 29.25 -9.68 -8.06
N GLY A 24 28.87 -10.75 -8.74
CA GLY A 24 27.65 -11.51 -8.45
C GLY A 24 27.91 -12.99 -8.18
N TYR A 25 26.96 -13.63 -7.49
CA TYR A 25 26.91 -15.07 -7.32
C TYR A 25 25.78 -15.65 -8.19
N SER A 26 26.10 -16.45 -9.20
CA SER A 26 25.11 -17.04 -10.12
C SER A 26 24.17 -15.96 -10.69
N MET A 27 22.86 -16.05 -10.44
CA MET A 27 21.84 -15.03 -10.79
C MET A 27 22.17 -13.60 -10.30
N GLY A 28 23.05 -13.47 -9.32
CA GLY A 28 23.61 -12.20 -8.87
C GLY A 28 24.38 -11.44 -9.97
N GLU A 29 25.06 -12.14 -10.89
CA GLU A 29 25.77 -11.48 -12.02
C GLU A 29 24.79 -10.84 -13.01
N ILE A 30 23.58 -11.39 -13.15
CA ILE A 30 22.51 -10.79 -13.94
C ILE A 30 21.88 -9.62 -13.17
N SER A 31 21.56 -9.84 -11.90
CA SER A 31 20.88 -8.83 -11.06
C SER A 31 21.74 -7.58 -10.84
N MET A 32 23.07 -7.70 -10.76
CA MET A 32 23.95 -6.54 -10.61
C MET A 32 23.91 -5.61 -11.84
N LEU A 33 23.78 -6.15 -13.05
CA LEU A 33 23.73 -5.36 -14.29
C LEU A 33 22.49 -4.46 -14.31
N TYR A 34 21.33 -4.99 -13.91
CA TYR A 34 20.10 -4.21 -13.77
C TYR A 34 20.16 -3.23 -12.58
N GLY A 35 20.62 -3.69 -11.41
CA GLY A 35 20.66 -2.84 -10.21
C GLY A 35 21.65 -1.68 -10.31
N LEU A 36 22.71 -1.84 -11.11
CA LEU A 36 23.73 -0.82 -11.32
C LEU A 36 23.49 0.06 -12.55
N GLY A 37 22.40 -0.18 -13.29
CA GLY A 37 21.99 0.66 -14.42
C GLY A 37 22.64 0.30 -15.76
N VAL A 38 23.42 -0.78 -15.83
CA VAL A 38 24.03 -1.24 -17.10
C VAL A 38 22.94 -1.67 -18.08
N TRP A 39 21.92 -2.39 -17.59
CA TRP A 39 20.73 -2.78 -18.35
C TRP A 39 19.49 -2.03 -17.86
N GLU A 40 18.58 -1.69 -18.78
CA GLU A 40 17.48 -0.74 -18.54
C GLU A 40 16.43 -1.24 -17.55
N SER A 41 15.88 -2.44 -17.79
CA SER A 41 14.82 -2.99 -16.95
C SER A 41 14.78 -4.49 -16.99
N MET A 42 14.73 -5.10 -15.80
CA MET A 42 14.56 -6.54 -15.63
C MET A 42 13.16 -7.02 -16.08
N SER A 43 12.19 -6.13 -16.29
CA SER A 43 10.82 -6.51 -16.73
C SER A 43 10.83 -7.25 -18.06
N ASN A 44 11.58 -6.74 -19.04
CA ASN A 44 11.66 -7.34 -20.38
C ASN A 44 12.27 -8.74 -20.33
N MET A 45 13.33 -8.90 -19.52
CA MET A 45 13.96 -10.19 -19.28
C MET A 45 13.01 -11.18 -18.61
N SER A 46 12.27 -10.75 -17.58
CA SER A 46 11.29 -11.61 -16.91
C SER A 46 10.24 -12.14 -17.88
N ASP A 47 9.73 -11.31 -18.79
CA ASP A 47 8.76 -11.76 -19.81
C ASP A 47 9.39 -12.76 -20.79
N ILE A 48 10.63 -12.53 -21.22
CA ILE A 48 11.36 -13.46 -22.10
C ILE A 48 11.61 -14.80 -21.41
N LEU A 49 12.06 -14.77 -20.14
CA LEU A 49 12.34 -15.97 -19.35
C LEU A 49 11.06 -16.79 -19.10
N ASN A 50 9.95 -16.12 -18.75
CA ASN A 50 8.66 -16.78 -18.49
C ASN A 50 8.02 -17.41 -19.73
N ARG A 51 8.39 -16.96 -20.93
CA ARG A 51 7.88 -17.51 -22.21
C ARG A 51 8.87 -18.44 -22.90
N SER A 52 10.10 -18.57 -22.38
CA SER A 52 11.13 -19.40 -23.00
C SER A 52 11.02 -20.84 -22.53
N LYS A 53 11.02 -21.77 -23.50
CA LYS A 53 11.15 -23.21 -23.24
C LYS A 53 12.43 -23.57 -22.49
N LEU A 54 13.41 -22.68 -22.44
CA LEU A 54 14.67 -22.87 -21.71
C LEU A 54 14.42 -23.23 -20.24
N PHE A 55 13.57 -22.48 -19.53
CA PHE A 55 13.29 -22.70 -18.11
C PHE A 55 11.98 -23.43 -17.84
N GLU A 56 11.23 -23.79 -18.89
CA GLU A 56 10.02 -24.63 -18.78
C GLU A 56 10.33 -26.11 -19.06
N GLU A 57 11.16 -26.38 -20.07
CA GLU A 57 11.39 -27.72 -20.62
C GLU A 57 12.88 -28.14 -20.64
N ARG A 58 13.81 -27.21 -20.89
CA ARG A 58 15.23 -27.57 -21.10
C ARG A 58 16.00 -27.73 -19.80
N LEU A 59 15.97 -26.71 -18.94
CA LEU A 59 16.74 -26.62 -17.68
C LEU A 59 15.90 -26.87 -16.42
N ALA A 60 14.57 -26.90 -16.54
CA ALA A 60 13.65 -27.26 -15.47
C ALA A 60 12.53 -28.15 -16.03
N GLY A 61 11.53 -28.47 -15.19
CA GLY A 61 10.43 -29.35 -15.57
C GLY A 61 10.94 -30.74 -15.99
N PRO A 62 10.76 -31.16 -17.26
CA PRO A 62 11.30 -32.42 -17.77
C PRO A 62 12.83 -32.44 -17.93
N MET A 63 13.51 -31.28 -17.90
CA MET A 63 14.98 -31.15 -17.94
C MET A 63 15.61 -31.81 -19.18
N ASN A 64 15.08 -31.51 -20.37
CA ASN A 64 15.47 -32.18 -21.61
C ASN A 64 16.98 -32.12 -21.91
N ALA A 65 17.68 -31.04 -21.49
CA ALA A 65 19.13 -30.95 -21.65
C ALA A 65 19.88 -32.04 -20.87
N VAL A 66 19.43 -32.36 -19.66
CA VAL A 66 19.96 -33.48 -18.85
C VAL A 66 19.60 -34.82 -19.47
N ARG A 67 18.34 -34.99 -19.90
CA ARG A 67 17.88 -36.24 -20.50
C ARG A 67 18.68 -36.61 -21.75
N GLU A 68 18.95 -35.62 -22.60
CA GLU A 68 19.76 -35.79 -23.81
C GLU A 68 21.23 -36.07 -23.44
N ALA A 69 21.80 -35.34 -22.47
CA ALA A 69 23.19 -35.53 -22.05
C ALA A 69 23.45 -36.91 -21.41
N TRP A 70 22.45 -37.49 -20.74
CA TRP A 70 22.53 -38.79 -20.07
C TRP A 70 21.92 -39.95 -20.89
N ASP A 71 21.51 -39.68 -22.13
CA ASP A 71 20.87 -40.66 -23.04
C ASP A 71 19.65 -41.40 -22.41
N LEU A 72 18.77 -40.64 -21.73
CA LEU A 72 17.62 -41.19 -21.02
C LEU A 72 16.42 -41.42 -21.95
N GLY A 73 15.80 -42.60 -21.85
CA GLY A 73 14.54 -42.92 -22.50
C GLY A 73 13.35 -42.10 -21.97
N PRO A 74 12.22 -42.03 -22.69
CA PRO A 74 11.10 -41.12 -22.38
C PRO A 74 10.39 -41.38 -21.04
N ASP A 75 10.45 -42.62 -20.53
CA ASP A 75 9.75 -43.02 -19.29
C ASP A 75 10.68 -43.08 -18.05
N GLU A 76 11.99 -42.89 -18.24
CA GLU A 76 12.95 -42.90 -17.13
C GLU A 76 12.75 -41.69 -16.21
N PHE A 77 12.77 -41.93 -14.90
CA PHE A 77 12.48 -40.94 -13.85
C PHE A 77 11.04 -40.36 -13.87
N ARG A 78 10.07 -40.98 -14.56
CA ARG A 78 8.66 -40.49 -14.55
C ARG A 78 8.03 -40.38 -13.15
N GLN A 79 8.50 -41.19 -12.19
CA GLN A 79 8.00 -41.24 -10.80
C GLN A 79 9.11 -41.00 -9.75
N LYS A 80 10.25 -40.47 -10.17
CA LYS A 80 11.40 -40.21 -9.30
C LYS A 80 12.02 -38.85 -9.67
N PRO A 81 12.61 -38.12 -8.71
CA PRO A 81 13.35 -36.92 -9.05
C PRO A 81 14.54 -37.25 -9.95
N LEU A 82 14.67 -36.55 -11.08
CA LEU A 82 15.80 -36.67 -12.01
C LEU A 82 17.04 -35.91 -11.51
N TRP A 83 16.81 -34.79 -10.81
CA TRP A 83 17.87 -33.86 -10.40
C TRP A 83 17.69 -33.44 -8.93
N GLY A 84 18.81 -33.31 -8.22
CA GLY A 84 18.85 -32.78 -6.85
C GLY A 84 20.13 -32.00 -6.59
N CYS A 85 20.06 -31.00 -5.71
CA CYS A 85 21.20 -30.18 -5.28
C CYS A 85 21.49 -30.39 -3.79
N TYR A 86 22.77 -30.48 -3.42
CA TYR A 86 23.19 -30.82 -2.06
C TYR A 86 24.38 -29.97 -1.60
N SER A 87 24.29 -29.41 -0.39
CA SER A 87 25.38 -28.65 0.23
C SER A 87 26.34 -29.59 0.99
N LEU A 88 27.64 -29.37 0.83
CA LEU A 88 28.69 -30.11 1.51
C LEU A 88 29.67 -29.15 2.19
N GLN A 89 29.96 -29.42 3.47
CA GLN A 89 30.93 -28.67 4.27
C GLN A 89 32.32 -29.34 4.17
N LEU A 90 32.92 -29.26 2.99
CA LEU A 90 34.21 -29.85 2.63
C LEU A 90 34.95 -28.96 1.63
N SER A 91 36.28 -29.11 1.55
CA SER A 91 37.09 -28.40 0.57
C SER A 91 36.75 -28.82 -0.87
N PRO A 92 36.74 -27.90 -1.84
CA PRO A 92 36.45 -28.21 -3.25
C PRO A 92 37.30 -29.34 -3.83
N GLN A 93 38.57 -29.43 -3.46
CA GLN A 93 39.50 -30.43 -3.99
C GLN A 93 39.10 -31.86 -3.62
N ILE A 94 38.67 -32.06 -2.37
CA ILE A 94 38.20 -33.38 -1.88
C ILE A 94 36.90 -33.77 -2.59
N VAL A 95 35.95 -32.83 -2.70
CA VAL A 95 34.65 -33.12 -3.34
C VAL A 95 34.81 -33.37 -4.83
N GLN A 96 35.65 -32.58 -5.52
CA GLN A 96 35.94 -32.74 -6.94
C GLN A 96 36.48 -34.14 -7.26
N GLN A 97 37.38 -34.68 -6.44
CA GLN A 97 37.93 -36.03 -6.63
C GLN A 97 36.86 -37.13 -6.58
N GLU A 98 35.89 -37.03 -5.68
CA GLU A 98 34.80 -38.01 -5.61
C GLU A 98 33.77 -37.81 -6.72
N VAL A 99 33.44 -36.55 -7.04
CA VAL A 99 32.50 -36.22 -8.13
C VAL A 99 33.01 -36.73 -9.48
N GLU A 100 34.32 -36.67 -9.75
CA GLU A 100 34.92 -37.18 -10.99
C GLU A 100 34.78 -38.71 -11.16
N ASN A 101 34.57 -39.45 -10.07
CA ASN A 101 34.42 -40.90 -10.07
C ASN A 101 32.96 -41.38 -10.13
N GLU A 102 31.99 -40.48 -9.99
CA GLU A 102 30.57 -40.81 -10.01
C GLU A 102 29.88 -40.16 -11.22
N ALA A 103 29.25 -40.98 -12.05
CA ALA A 103 28.52 -40.48 -13.21
C ALA A 103 27.32 -39.63 -12.77
N HIS A 104 26.98 -38.62 -13.58
CA HIS A 104 25.80 -37.78 -13.39
C HIS A 104 25.81 -36.95 -12.11
N VAL A 105 26.98 -36.68 -11.52
CA VAL A 105 27.18 -35.74 -10.42
C VAL A 105 28.12 -34.62 -10.87
N TYR A 106 27.81 -33.39 -10.48
CA TYR A 106 28.56 -32.20 -10.89
C TYR A 106 28.84 -31.33 -9.66
N LEU A 107 30.08 -30.84 -9.53
CA LEU A 107 30.40 -29.76 -8.61
C LEU A 107 29.97 -28.45 -9.26
N ILE A 108 28.87 -27.86 -8.78
CA ILE A 108 28.24 -26.73 -9.44
C ILE A 108 28.63 -25.38 -8.83
N LEU A 109 28.91 -25.33 -7.53
CA LEU A 109 29.19 -24.09 -6.81
C LEU A 109 30.29 -24.30 -5.75
N ILE A 110 31.24 -23.37 -5.69
CA ILE A 110 32.21 -23.24 -4.60
C ILE A 110 31.91 -21.93 -3.87
N ASN A 111 31.29 -22.05 -2.72
CA ASN A 111 30.79 -20.91 -1.95
C ASN A 111 31.89 -20.32 -1.07
N THR A 112 32.67 -21.21 -0.42
CA THR A 112 33.79 -20.86 0.46
C THR A 112 34.88 -21.93 0.34
N PRO A 113 36.08 -21.75 0.94
CA PRO A 113 37.12 -22.78 0.98
C PRO A 113 36.69 -24.11 1.62
N GLU A 114 35.58 -24.13 2.37
CA GLU A 114 35.08 -25.30 3.10
C GLU A 114 33.60 -25.59 2.80
N GLU A 115 32.99 -24.93 1.81
CA GLU A 115 31.58 -25.12 1.47
C GLU A 115 31.38 -25.15 -0.04
N VAL A 116 30.76 -26.23 -0.51
CA VAL A 116 30.43 -26.45 -1.93
C VAL A 116 29.01 -26.96 -2.11
N VAL A 117 28.52 -26.90 -3.35
CA VAL A 117 27.27 -27.53 -3.77
C VAL A 117 27.54 -28.49 -4.92
N ILE A 118 27.08 -29.73 -4.77
CA ILE A 118 27.00 -30.69 -5.87
C ILE A 118 25.55 -30.81 -6.34
N ALA A 119 25.36 -31.13 -7.60
CA ALA A 119 24.05 -31.42 -8.16
C ALA A 119 24.11 -32.51 -9.23
N GLY A 120 23.02 -33.22 -9.44
CA GLY A 120 23.00 -34.37 -10.31
C GLY A 120 21.87 -35.34 -10.00
N GLU A 121 22.05 -36.60 -10.42
CA GLU A 121 21.10 -37.67 -10.10
C GLU A 121 21.05 -37.87 -8.58
N PRO A 122 19.86 -37.83 -7.93
CA PRO A 122 19.75 -37.89 -6.48
C PRO A 122 20.47 -39.09 -5.83
N THR A 123 20.35 -40.29 -6.40
CA THR A 123 20.97 -41.48 -5.82
C THR A 123 22.49 -41.50 -5.99
N ALA A 124 23.00 -40.90 -7.08
CA ALA A 124 24.43 -40.75 -7.32
C ALA A 124 25.05 -39.70 -6.38
N CYS A 125 24.37 -38.57 -6.21
CA CYS A 125 24.77 -37.55 -5.24
C CYS A 125 24.83 -38.13 -3.82
N GLU A 126 23.83 -38.90 -3.41
CA GLU A 126 23.81 -39.54 -2.09
C GLU A 126 24.97 -40.53 -1.90
N ARG A 127 25.37 -41.29 -2.93
CA ARG A 127 26.56 -42.17 -2.87
C ARG A 127 27.84 -41.37 -2.62
N VAL A 128 28.06 -40.29 -3.36
CA VAL A 128 29.21 -39.38 -3.18
C VAL A 128 29.23 -38.82 -1.76
N ILE A 129 28.08 -38.35 -1.26
CA ILE A 129 27.96 -37.78 0.09
C ILE A 129 28.28 -38.84 1.17
N GLN A 130 27.81 -40.07 0.99
CA GLN A 130 28.07 -41.18 1.90
C GLN A 130 29.55 -41.61 1.89
N GLN A 131 30.19 -41.68 0.71
CA GLN A 131 31.62 -41.96 0.57
C GLN A 131 32.48 -40.90 1.29
N LEU A 132 32.06 -39.64 1.22
CA LEU A 132 32.67 -38.52 1.94
C LEU A 132 32.38 -38.51 3.44
N GLY A 133 31.58 -39.45 3.96
CA GLY A 133 31.23 -39.56 5.38
C GLY A 133 30.43 -38.36 5.90
N ARG A 134 29.63 -37.71 5.06
CA ARG A 134 28.83 -36.54 5.41
C ARG A 134 27.34 -36.85 5.48
N PRO A 135 26.57 -36.10 6.30
CA PRO A 135 25.12 -36.13 6.24
C PRO A 135 24.60 -35.51 4.93
N VAL A 136 23.48 -36.01 4.44
CA VAL A 136 22.80 -35.49 3.24
C VAL A 136 22.05 -34.21 3.61
N HIS A 137 22.38 -33.11 2.93
CA HIS A 137 21.75 -31.80 3.12
C HIS A 137 21.22 -31.27 1.77
N PRO A 138 19.96 -31.59 1.40
CA PRO A 138 19.37 -31.12 0.16
C PRO A 138 19.08 -29.62 0.20
N ILE A 139 19.25 -28.97 -0.95
CA ILE A 139 18.91 -27.56 -1.19
C ILE A 139 17.65 -27.53 -2.06
N PRO A 140 16.62 -26.72 -1.74
CA PRO A 140 15.39 -26.64 -2.52
C PRO A 140 15.57 -25.82 -3.81
N VAL A 141 16.48 -26.26 -4.67
CA VAL A 141 16.73 -25.72 -6.01
C VAL A 141 16.66 -26.88 -6.99
N THR A 142 15.79 -26.75 -7.98
CA THR A 142 15.49 -27.81 -8.95
C THR A 142 16.05 -27.51 -10.35
N ASP A 143 16.50 -26.29 -10.61
CA ASP A 143 16.98 -25.88 -11.93
C ASP A 143 18.37 -26.46 -12.21
N VAL A 144 18.59 -26.88 -13.45
CA VAL A 144 19.84 -27.42 -13.94
C VAL A 144 20.72 -26.26 -14.39
N VAL A 145 21.70 -25.91 -13.56
CA VAL A 145 22.64 -24.80 -13.80
C VAL A 145 24.06 -25.17 -13.35
N HIS A 146 25.05 -24.50 -13.93
CA HIS A 146 26.48 -24.57 -13.61
C HIS A 146 27.11 -25.95 -13.85
N CYS A 147 26.62 -26.69 -14.84
CA CYS A 147 27.08 -28.04 -15.16
C CYS A 147 27.17 -28.29 -16.66
N GLU A 148 27.86 -29.36 -17.05
CA GLU A 148 28.15 -29.71 -18.45
C GLU A 148 26.89 -29.80 -19.34
N PRO A 149 25.77 -30.46 -18.92
CA PRO A 149 24.57 -30.57 -19.75
C PRO A 149 24.00 -29.22 -20.22
N VAL A 150 24.21 -28.15 -19.45
CA VAL A 150 23.66 -26.82 -19.78
C VAL A 150 24.37 -26.18 -20.96
N LYS A 151 25.58 -26.63 -21.32
CA LYS A 151 26.35 -26.08 -22.44
C LYS A 151 25.65 -26.25 -23.79
N THR A 152 24.76 -27.24 -23.94
CA THR A 152 23.95 -27.41 -25.16
C THR A 152 22.98 -26.25 -25.38
N GLU A 153 22.59 -25.58 -24.29
CA GLU A 153 21.65 -24.46 -24.30
C GLU A 153 22.34 -23.09 -24.43
N TYR A 154 23.67 -23.07 -24.61
CA TYR A 154 24.48 -21.85 -24.58
C TYR A 154 23.94 -20.73 -25.50
N GLU A 155 23.60 -21.05 -26.75
CA GLU A 155 23.11 -20.03 -27.69
C GLU A 155 21.74 -19.47 -27.28
N GLU A 156 20.86 -20.31 -26.73
CA GLU A 156 19.56 -19.85 -26.24
C GLU A 156 19.69 -19.04 -24.95
N ILE A 157 20.55 -19.45 -24.01
CA ILE A 157 20.85 -18.69 -22.79
C ILE A 157 21.43 -17.32 -23.17
N LYS A 158 22.36 -17.29 -24.12
CA LYS A 158 22.95 -16.05 -24.63
C LYS A 158 21.90 -15.17 -25.29
N ARG A 159 21.02 -15.74 -26.13
CA ARG A 159 19.93 -15.01 -26.79
C ARG A 159 19.00 -14.37 -25.77
N VAL A 160 18.53 -15.12 -24.76
CA VAL A 160 17.61 -14.57 -23.76
C VAL A 160 18.30 -13.54 -22.87
N HIS A 161 19.59 -13.69 -22.56
CA HIS A 161 20.37 -12.73 -21.76
C HIS A 161 21.08 -11.65 -22.61
N THR A 162 20.71 -11.48 -23.87
CA THR A 162 21.19 -10.36 -24.69
C THR A 162 20.27 -9.15 -24.48
N ASP A 163 20.76 -8.18 -23.71
CA ASP A 163 20.04 -6.94 -23.44
C ASP A 163 20.87 -5.71 -23.84
N LYS A 164 20.19 -4.59 -24.05
CA LYS A 164 20.82 -3.31 -24.43
C LYS A 164 21.58 -2.74 -23.24
N VAL A 165 22.86 -2.43 -23.43
CA VAL A 165 23.63 -1.63 -22.49
C VAL A 165 23.20 -0.17 -22.61
N VAL A 166 22.65 0.39 -21.54
CA VAL A 166 22.15 1.77 -21.49
C VAL A 166 23.11 2.72 -20.79
N GLU A 167 23.85 2.24 -19.79
CA GLU A 167 24.88 3.01 -19.10
C GLU A 167 26.16 2.18 -18.94
N CYS A 168 27.30 2.86 -18.95
CA CYS A 168 28.60 2.29 -18.59
C CYS A 168 29.13 3.05 -17.38
N PRO A 169 28.66 2.73 -16.16
CA PRO A 169 29.11 3.43 -14.96
C PRO A 169 30.59 3.14 -14.70
N ASP A 170 31.26 4.07 -14.01
CA ASP A 170 32.66 3.95 -13.59
C ASP A 170 32.78 2.99 -12.39
N ILE A 171 32.56 1.70 -12.66
CA ILE A 171 32.52 0.60 -11.70
C ILE A 171 33.21 -0.60 -12.37
N ASP A 172 34.08 -1.29 -11.64
CA ASP A 172 34.71 -2.52 -12.13
C ASP A 172 33.78 -3.73 -11.92
N PHE A 173 33.21 -4.26 -13.01
CA PHE A 173 32.32 -5.44 -12.97
C PHE A 173 33.11 -6.73 -13.18
N TYR A 174 33.27 -7.56 -12.14
CA TYR A 174 33.96 -8.83 -12.25
C TYR A 174 32.99 -9.97 -12.61
N SER A 175 33.47 -10.91 -13.43
CA SER A 175 32.72 -12.13 -13.78
C SER A 175 33.40 -13.39 -13.23
N ALA A 176 32.61 -14.39 -12.83
CA ALA A 176 33.12 -15.67 -12.32
C ALA A 176 33.74 -16.58 -13.40
N ILE A 177 33.81 -16.15 -14.65
CA ILE A 177 34.34 -16.95 -15.76
C ILE A 177 35.87 -17.00 -15.70
N ASP A 178 36.47 -15.82 -15.74
CA ASP A 178 37.91 -15.58 -15.79
C ASP A 178 38.40 -14.77 -14.59
N TYR A 179 37.48 -14.31 -13.74
CA TYR A 179 37.76 -13.49 -12.55
C TYR A 179 38.41 -12.16 -12.92
N GLU A 180 38.09 -11.60 -14.10
CA GLU A 180 38.58 -10.29 -14.51
C GLU A 180 37.43 -9.30 -14.73
N VAL A 181 37.79 -8.03 -14.90
CA VAL A 181 36.83 -6.95 -15.19
C VAL A 181 36.24 -7.16 -16.59
N SER A 182 34.92 -7.27 -16.63
CA SER A 182 34.13 -7.46 -17.83
C SER A 182 33.94 -6.15 -18.59
N LYS A 183 34.08 -6.22 -19.91
CA LYS A 183 33.70 -5.12 -20.78
C LYS A 183 32.18 -4.97 -20.82
N LEU A 184 31.68 -3.76 -20.56
CA LEU A 184 30.26 -3.42 -20.57
C LEU A 184 29.74 -3.23 -22.00
N ASP A 185 29.64 -4.33 -22.75
CA ASP A 185 28.91 -4.37 -24.01
C ASP A 185 27.99 -5.60 -24.06
N SER A 186 26.88 -5.46 -24.78
CA SER A 186 25.80 -6.45 -24.81
C SER A 186 26.29 -7.86 -25.18
N LYS A 187 27.24 -7.99 -26.11
CA LYS A 187 27.73 -9.30 -26.57
C LYS A 187 28.61 -9.96 -25.52
N THR A 188 29.50 -9.19 -24.89
CA THR A 188 30.38 -9.67 -23.82
C THR A 188 29.55 -10.11 -22.61
N LEU A 189 28.60 -9.29 -22.16
CA LEU A 189 27.76 -9.60 -20.99
C LEU A 189 26.88 -10.84 -21.23
N ALA A 190 26.25 -10.96 -22.40
CA ALA A 190 25.44 -12.13 -22.75
C ALA A 190 26.29 -13.40 -22.86
N HIS A 191 27.49 -13.31 -23.44
CA HIS A 191 28.46 -14.41 -23.45
C HIS A 191 28.84 -14.83 -22.04
N ASN A 192 29.07 -13.85 -21.16
CA ASN A 192 29.51 -14.13 -19.82
C ASN A 192 28.44 -14.91 -19.05
N VAL A 193 27.21 -14.40 -19.05
CA VAL A 193 26.07 -15.07 -18.44
C VAL A 193 25.90 -16.48 -19.00
N ALA A 194 25.88 -16.66 -20.32
CA ALA A 194 25.71 -17.98 -20.93
C ALA A 194 26.82 -18.97 -20.57
N THR A 195 28.06 -18.50 -20.42
CA THR A 195 29.20 -19.33 -20.03
C THR A 195 29.10 -19.79 -18.58
N ILE A 196 28.65 -18.91 -17.68
CA ILE A 196 28.46 -19.23 -16.25
C ILE A 196 27.44 -20.33 -16.04
N TYR A 197 26.36 -20.34 -16.83
CA TYR A 197 25.34 -21.39 -16.75
C TYR A 197 25.88 -22.80 -17.02
N GLY A 198 26.96 -22.94 -17.80
CA GLY A 198 27.55 -24.24 -18.16
C GLY A 198 28.81 -24.63 -17.39
N LYS A 199 29.17 -23.88 -16.34
CA LYS A 199 30.44 -24.06 -15.61
C LYS A 199 30.24 -23.88 -14.10
N THR A 200 31.03 -24.60 -13.31
CA THR A 200 31.17 -24.38 -11.87
C THR A 200 31.48 -22.92 -11.55
N VAL A 201 30.71 -22.33 -10.63
CA VAL A 201 30.94 -20.95 -10.14
C VAL A 201 31.81 -21.01 -8.89
N ASP A 202 33.00 -20.43 -8.96
CA ASP A 202 33.90 -20.30 -7.81
C ASP A 202 33.81 -18.90 -7.20
N TYR A 203 32.87 -18.73 -6.29
CA TYR A 203 32.64 -17.46 -5.60
C TYR A 203 33.79 -17.12 -4.66
N SER A 204 34.39 -18.15 -4.03
CA SER A 204 35.56 -17.97 -3.16
C SER A 204 36.71 -17.33 -3.93
N ARG A 205 37.01 -17.80 -5.14
CA ARG A 205 38.06 -17.22 -5.98
C ARG A 205 37.73 -15.80 -6.45
N LEU A 206 36.47 -15.52 -6.74
CA LEU A 206 36.02 -14.17 -7.10
C LEU A 206 36.24 -13.19 -5.95
N ILE A 207 35.92 -13.60 -4.70
CA ILE A 207 36.18 -12.81 -3.49
C ILE A 207 37.68 -12.54 -3.30
N GLU A 208 38.52 -13.57 -3.48
CA GLU A 208 39.97 -13.44 -3.38
C GLU A 208 40.53 -12.42 -4.37
N LYS A 209 40.04 -12.46 -5.60
CA LYS A 209 40.46 -11.54 -6.65
C LYS A 209 40.08 -10.10 -6.33
N VAL A 210 38.80 -9.82 -6.06
CA VAL A 210 38.38 -8.43 -5.75
C VAL A 210 39.05 -7.90 -4.48
N TYR A 211 39.37 -8.77 -3.51
CA TYR A 211 40.17 -8.39 -2.35
C TYR A 211 41.61 -8.03 -2.73
N ALA A 212 42.24 -8.81 -3.61
CA ALA A 212 43.57 -8.51 -4.14
C ALA A 212 43.59 -7.18 -4.91
N ASP A 213 42.51 -6.85 -5.61
CA ASP A 213 42.34 -5.60 -6.35
C ASP A 213 41.95 -4.40 -5.45
N GLY A 214 41.81 -4.62 -4.14
CA GLY A 214 41.71 -3.54 -3.16
C GLY A 214 40.37 -3.45 -2.43
N ALA A 215 39.38 -4.29 -2.73
CA ALA A 215 38.10 -4.28 -2.02
C ALA A 215 38.30 -4.59 -0.52
N ARG A 216 37.74 -3.74 0.37
CA ARG A 216 37.78 -3.93 1.82
C ARG A 216 36.42 -3.85 2.49
N ILE A 217 35.43 -3.24 1.84
CA ILE A 217 34.07 -3.10 2.35
C ILE A 217 33.15 -3.78 1.35
N PHE A 218 32.42 -4.78 1.81
CA PHE A 218 31.52 -5.60 1.03
C PHE A 218 30.10 -5.42 1.51
N VAL A 219 29.19 -5.09 0.60
CA VAL A 219 27.76 -4.88 0.89
C VAL A 219 26.95 -5.88 0.07
N ASP A 220 26.40 -6.87 0.76
CA ASP A 220 25.51 -7.88 0.19
C ASP A 220 24.10 -7.30 0.05
N LEU A 221 23.73 -7.04 -1.20
CA LEU A 221 22.42 -6.48 -1.59
C LEU A 221 21.40 -7.57 -1.90
N GLY A 222 21.79 -8.85 -1.80
CA GLY A 222 20.90 -9.98 -2.03
C GLY A 222 19.87 -10.18 -0.90
N PRO A 223 18.91 -11.11 -1.11
CA PRO A 223 18.05 -11.54 -0.02
C PRO A 223 18.87 -12.32 1.01
N ARG A 224 18.60 -12.08 2.29
CA ARG A 224 19.31 -12.70 3.43
C ARG A 224 20.79 -12.30 3.52
N THR A 225 21.58 -13.09 4.26
CA THR A 225 22.97 -12.79 4.66
C THR A 225 23.96 -13.78 4.05
N THR A 226 23.62 -14.38 2.91
CA THR A 226 24.37 -15.54 2.39
C THR A 226 25.73 -15.13 1.86
N CYS A 227 25.78 -14.21 0.89
CA CYS A 227 27.03 -13.78 0.27
C CYS A 227 27.94 -13.08 1.29
N SER A 228 27.37 -12.23 2.14
CA SER A 228 28.12 -11.58 3.23
C SER A 228 28.79 -12.57 4.18
N LYS A 229 28.11 -13.67 4.55
CA LYS A 229 28.72 -14.75 5.36
C LYS A 229 29.83 -15.49 4.60
N TRP A 230 29.61 -15.80 3.33
CA TRP A 230 30.63 -16.46 2.51
C TRP A 230 31.88 -15.59 2.33
N ILE A 231 31.71 -14.29 2.09
CA ILE A 231 32.80 -13.32 2.04
C ILE A 231 33.60 -13.34 3.36
N SER A 232 32.92 -13.27 4.50
CA SER A 232 33.58 -13.34 5.80
C SER A 232 34.30 -14.66 6.04
N LYS A 233 33.72 -15.77 5.61
CA LYS A 233 34.34 -17.10 5.76
C LYS A 233 35.57 -17.26 4.86
N THR A 234 35.52 -16.74 3.63
CA THR A 234 36.65 -16.76 2.68
C THR A 234 37.78 -15.86 3.17
N LEU A 235 37.48 -14.63 3.55
CA LEU A 235 38.50 -13.66 3.99
C LEU A 235 39.04 -13.96 5.40
N ASP A 236 38.26 -14.66 6.24
CA ASP A 236 38.61 -15.08 7.60
C ASP A 236 39.14 -13.89 8.43
N LYS A 237 40.37 -13.96 8.94
CA LYS A 237 40.97 -12.93 9.81
C LYS A 237 41.51 -11.72 9.06
N ARG A 238 41.48 -11.72 7.73
CA ARG A 238 42.01 -10.59 6.94
C ARG A 238 41.17 -9.35 7.18
N PRO A 239 41.74 -8.14 7.24
CA PRO A 239 40.96 -6.92 7.46
C PRO A 239 39.94 -6.70 6.34
N HIS A 240 38.66 -6.74 6.68
CA HIS A 240 37.53 -6.43 5.81
C HIS A 240 36.28 -6.09 6.64
N LEU A 241 35.32 -5.43 6.02
CA LEU A 241 33.94 -5.31 6.50
C LEU A 241 33.04 -6.06 5.53
N SER A 242 32.18 -6.96 6.01
CA SER A 242 31.17 -7.65 5.21
C SER A 242 29.81 -7.51 5.89
N ILE A 243 28.88 -6.86 5.22
CA ILE A 243 27.54 -6.56 5.75
C ILE A 243 26.47 -6.91 4.72
N SER A 244 25.23 -7.08 5.19
CA SER A 244 24.07 -7.30 4.34
C SER A 244 22.95 -6.34 4.72
N VAL A 245 22.11 -6.00 3.75
CA VAL A 245 20.92 -5.15 3.93
C VAL A 245 19.65 -5.96 4.20
N ASN A 246 19.73 -7.30 4.28
CA ASN A 246 18.58 -8.16 4.49
C ASN A 246 18.90 -9.39 5.36
N ARG A 247 17.94 -9.83 6.18
CA ARG A 247 18.06 -11.06 6.98
C ARG A 247 16.69 -11.69 7.18
N LYS A 248 16.60 -13.00 6.99
CA LYS A 248 15.35 -13.74 7.25
C LYS A 248 14.93 -13.55 8.71
N GLY A 249 13.70 -13.09 8.93
CA GLY A 249 13.13 -12.89 10.26
C GLY A 249 13.49 -11.55 10.93
N THR A 250 14.13 -10.63 10.21
CA THR A 250 14.43 -9.27 10.70
C THR A 250 13.73 -8.25 9.81
N ASP A 251 13.27 -7.14 10.40
CA ASP A 251 12.67 -6.04 9.64
C ASP A 251 13.70 -5.44 8.67
N ASN A 252 13.29 -5.23 7.41
CA ASN A 252 14.19 -4.72 6.37
C ASN A 252 14.73 -3.32 6.70
N ARG A 253 13.94 -2.46 7.37
CA ARG A 253 14.38 -1.11 7.78
C ARG A 253 15.46 -1.21 8.84
N GLU A 254 15.29 -2.11 9.80
CA GLU A 254 16.31 -2.37 10.82
C GLU A 254 17.64 -2.82 10.19
N MET A 255 17.59 -3.76 9.24
CA MET A 255 18.77 -4.22 8.52
C MET A 255 19.46 -3.12 7.71
N ILE A 256 18.70 -2.27 7.02
CA ILE A 256 19.25 -1.12 6.30
C ILE A 256 19.91 -0.14 7.28
N LEU A 257 19.29 0.17 8.43
CA LEU A 257 19.87 1.05 9.44
C LEU A 257 21.17 0.49 10.03
N GLN A 258 21.23 -0.83 10.29
CA GLN A 258 22.45 -1.50 10.74
C GLN A 258 23.55 -1.46 9.68
N ALA A 259 23.21 -1.65 8.41
CA ALA A 259 24.16 -1.54 7.30
C ALA A 259 24.69 -0.10 7.18
N LEU A 260 23.81 0.91 7.18
CA LEU A 260 24.19 2.33 7.14
C LEU A 260 25.07 2.71 8.34
N SER A 261 24.75 2.26 9.55
CA SER A 261 25.57 2.49 10.75
C SER A 261 27.00 1.94 10.59
N SER A 262 27.12 0.74 10.00
CA SER A 262 28.42 0.12 9.72
C SER A 262 29.21 0.91 8.67
N LEU A 263 28.53 1.33 7.59
CA LEU A 263 29.13 2.14 6.51
C LEU A 263 29.63 3.49 7.02
N ILE A 264 28.82 4.20 7.81
CA ILE A 264 29.17 5.48 8.43
C ILE A 264 30.37 5.32 9.36
N SER A 265 30.40 4.25 10.18
CA SER A 265 31.51 3.95 11.09
C SER A 265 32.83 3.73 10.36
N HIS A 266 32.75 3.23 9.11
CA HIS A 266 33.88 3.07 8.20
C HIS A 266 34.13 4.27 7.28
N ARG A 267 33.41 5.40 7.50
CA ARG A 267 33.51 6.65 6.74
C ARG A 267 33.17 6.51 5.25
N VAL A 268 32.33 5.54 4.91
CA VAL A 268 31.75 5.45 3.57
C VAL A 268 30.75 6.60 3.40
N PRO A 269 30.85 7.41 2.33
CA PRO A 269 29.90 8.49 2.09
C PRO A 269 28.52 7.91 1.83
N VAL A 270 27.55 8.28 2.67
CA VAL A 270 26.14 7.95 2.51
C VAL A 270 25.28 9.18 2.78
N LYS A 271 24.20 9.29 2.03
CA LYS A 271 23.13 10.28 2.17
C LYS A 271 22.14 9.78 3.21
N LEU A 272 21.84 10.56 4.24
CA LEU A 272 20.93 10.15 5.33
C LEU A 272 19.62 10.94 5.32
N GLU A 273 19.46 11.85 4.38
CA GLU A 273 18.29 12.72 4.25
C GLU A 273 17.01 11.89 4.11
N ALA A 274 17.09 10.72 3.45
CA ALA A 274 15.98 9.79 3.33
C ALA A 274 15.55 9.13 4.66
N LEU A 275 16.43 9.05 5.68
CA LEU A 275 16.08 8.57 7.02
C LEU A 275 15.41 9.64 7.87
N PHE A 276 15.73 10.88 7.58
CA PHE A 276 15.17 12.05 8.24
C PHE A 276 14.39 12.84 7.21
N PRO A 277 13.30 12.24 6.64
CA PRO A 277 12.40 13.05 5.83
C PRO A 277 12.06 14.23 6.72
N SER A 278 12.24 15.44 6.19
CA SER A 278 11.81 16.64 6.90
C SER A 278 10.38 16.36 7.28
N GLN A 279 10.15 16.08 8.58
CA GLN A 279 8.80 16.06 9.09
C GLN A 279 8.31 17.43 8.67
N PRO A 280 7.24 17.54 7.87
CA PRO A 280 6.54 18.80 7.90
C PRO A 280 6.38 19.05 9.38
N VAL A 281 6.86 20.21 9.85
CA VAL A 281 6.42 20.69 11.14
C VAL A 281 4.92 20.76 10.95
N GLN A 282 4.22 19.67 11.30
CA GLN A 282 2.87 19.78 11.77
C GLN A 282 3.08 20.82 12.84
N ALA A 283 2.59 22.04 12.56
CA ALA A 283 2.08 22.80 13.66
C ALA A 283 1.28 21.76 14.43
N GLU A 284 1.75 21.39 15.63
CA GLU A 284 0.87 20.72 16.58
C GLU A 284 -0.45 21.47 16.41
N LYS A 285 -1.56 20.75 16.25
CA LYS A 285 -2.85 21.37 16.46
C LYS A 285 -2.88 21.78 17.94
N GLN A 286 -2.11 22.79 18.31
CA GLN A 286 -2.50 23.69 19.35
C GLN A 286 -3.79 24.29 18.79
N LEU A 287 -4.91 23.76 19.26
CA LEU A 287 -6.04 24.60 19.56
C LEU A 287 -5.44 25.83 20.24
N MET A 288 -5.34 26.94 19.52
CA MET A 288 -4.99 28.22 20.12
C MET A 288 -6.15 28.56 21.06
N GLN A 289 -6.12 28.00 22.27
CA GLN A 289 -6.91 28.49 23.38
C GLN A 289 -6.26 29.79 23.80
N THR A 290 -7.01 30.88 23.65
CA THR A 290 -6.67 32.12 24.35
C THR A 290 -6.93 31.88 25.84
N ILE A 291 -5.91 31.44 26.58
CA ILE A 291 -5.97 31.40 28.04
C ILE A 291 -5.81 32.84 28.53
N LYS A 292 -6.91 33.47 28.96
CA LYS A 292 -6.85 34.70 29.76
C LYS A 292 -6.35 34.34 31.16
N LEU A 293 -5.04 34.44 31.35
CA LEU A 293 -4.45 34.32 32.69
C LEU A 293 -4.89 35.52 33.52
N GLY A 294 -5.64 35.27 34.61
CA GLY A 294 -5.99 36.29 35.60
C GLY A 294 -4.77 36.65 36.44
N GLY A 295 -4.08 37.73 36.07
CA GLY A 295 -2.94 38.26 36.82
C GLY A 295 -2.11 39.25 36.00
N THR A 296 -1.38 40.12 36.68
CA THR A 296 -0.44 41.04 36.04
C THR A 296 0.66 40.24 35.32
N PRO A 297 0.95 40.49 34.03
CA PRO A 297 1.96 39.75 33.29
C PRO A 297 3.31 39.76 34.01
N VAL A 298 4.01 38.62 34.02
CA VAL A 298 5.29 38.49 34.72
C VAL A 298 6.33 39.51 34.21
N GLN A 299 6.25 39.91 32.94
CA GLN A 299 7.06 40.99 32.37
C GLN A 299 6.90 42.32 33.13
N GLN A 300 5.69 42.70 33.56
CA GLN A 300 5.49 43.91 34.36
C GLN A 300 6.00 43.76 35.81
N VAL A 301 6.07 42.52 36.32
CA VAL A 301 6.70 42.22 37.60
C VAL A 301 8.23 42.36 37.50
N PHE A 302 8.81 41.91 36.38
CA PHE A 302 10.24 42.03 36.11
C PHE A 302 10.68 43.44 35.69
N GLU A 303 9.84 44.23 35.02
CA GLU A 303 10.12 45.65 34.75
C GLU A 303 10.22 46.45 36.06
N LYS A 304 9.31 46.19 37.02
CA LYS A 304 9.40 46.74 38.38
C LYS A 304 10.64 46.26 39.16
N GLY A 305 11.16 45.06 38.84
CA GLY A 305 12.39 44.51 39.40
C GLY A 305 13.66 45.07 38.74
N ALA A 306 13.63 45.31 37.43
CA ALA A 306 14.73 45.83 36.64
C ALA A 306 15.02 47.30 36.98
N ASP A 307 13.99 48.12 37.23
CA ASP A 307 14.17 49.50 37.72
C ASP A 307 14.87 49.56 39.09
N LYS A 308 14.77 48.49 39.89
CA LYS A 308 15.51 48.34 41.16
C LYS A 308 16.96 47.87 40.95
N LEU A 309 17.23 47.02 39.95
CA LEU A 309 18.58 46.51 39.67
C LEU A 309 19.47 47.52 38.94
N PHE A 310 18.92 48.33 38.03
CA PHE A 310 19.72 49.23 37.17
C PHE A 310 20.07 50.59 37.79
N LYS A 311 19.67 50.86 39.04
CA LYS A 311 20.18 52.00 39.82
C LYS A 311 21.51 51.72 40.54
N GLY A 312 22.03 50.49 40.48
CA GLY A 312 23.12 50.01 41.35
C GLY A 312 24.54 49.98 40.77
N THR A 313 24.77 50.13 39.47
CA THR A 313 26.09 49.83 38.87
C THR A 313 26.59 50.95 37.94
N LYS A 314 26.97 52.08 38.54
CA LYS A 314 27.93 53.03 37.95
C LYS A 314 29.34 52.73 38.47
N ALA A 315 30.05 51.81 37.82
CA ALA A 315 31.52 51.81 37.83
C ALA A 315 32.05 50.83 36.77
N LEU A 316 33.05 51.29 36.01
CA LEU A 316 33.98 50.53 35.16
C LEU A 316 33.56 50.25 33.70
N ARG A 317 33.74 51.26 32.85
CA ARG A 317 34.15 51.10 31.43
C ARG A 317 35.06 52.27 30.99
N HIS A 318 36.36 52.03 30.98
CA HIS A 318 37.38 52.62 30.08
C HIS A 318 38.07 51.38 29.47
N GLN A 319 38.34 51.19 28.19
CA GLN A 319 38.52 51.98 26.95
C GLN A 319 37.68 51.25 25.86
N GLY A 320 37.18 51.78 24.74
CA GLY A 320 37.57 52.92 23.93
C GLY A 320 37.60 52.47 22.45
N THR A 321 36.43 52.14 21.86
CA THR A 321 36.16 52.24 20.41
C THR A 321 34.66 52.19 20.15
N GLU A 322 34.19 53.09 19.29
CA GLU A 322 32.78 53.40 18.99
C GLU A 322 32.02 52.23 18.38
N PHE A 323 30.81 51.95 18.89
CA PHE A 323 29.80 51.15 18.22
C PHE A 323 28.89 52.09 17.41
N GLN A 324 29.04 52.12 16.09
CA GLN A 324 27.97 52.54 15.19
C GLN A 324 27.07 51.32 14.87
N SER A 325 25.79 51.65 14.72
CA SER A 325 24.61 50.78 14.67
C SER A 325 24.68 49.60 13.69
N PHE A 326 24.32 48.41 14.16
CA PHE A 326 23.84 47.33 13.29
C PHE A 326 22.35 47.07 13.55
N LYS A 327 21.57 47.17 12.47
CA LYS A 327 20.16 46.78 12.41
C LYS A 327 20.05 45.27 12.59
N VAL A 328 19.14 44.84 13.47
CA VAL A 328 18.80 43.44 13.70
C VAL A 328 17.82 43.00 12.62
N SER A 329 18.32 42.29 11.62
CA SER A 329 17.54 41.44 10.74
C SER A 329 18.48 40.36 10.24
N GLU A 330 18.50 39.24 10.96
CA GLU A 330 18.89 37.87 10.58
C GLU A 330 19.46 37.14 11.81
N PHE A 331 18.58 36.43 12.52
CA PHE A 331 18.97 35.39 13.46
C PHE A 331 17.87 34.33 13.48
N GLN A 332 18.18 33.16 12.92
CA GLN A 332 17.65 31.85 13.31
C GLN A 332 18.49 30.81 12.57
N SER A 333 19.02 29.73 13.15
CA SER A 333 19.56 29.45 14.49
C SER A 333 20.07 28.02 14.35
N VAL A 334 21.39 27.81 14.42
CA VAL A 334 22.01 26.49 14.43
C VAL A 334 21.88 25.85 15.82
N SER A 335 21.78 24.53 15.80
CA SER A 335 21.64 23.51 16.84
C SER A 335 22.61 23.56 18.04
N THR A 336 22.18 23.03 19.19
CA THR A 336 22.67 21.78 19.87
C THR A 336 22.61 21.78 21.41
N SER A 337 22.11 20.66 21.95
CA SER A 337 22.58 19.89 23.13
C SER A 337 22.43 20.42 24.58
N GLY A 338 21.93 19.53 25.46
CA GLY A 338 22.55 19.29 26.79
C GLY A 338 21.68 19.31 28.05
N ARG A 339 21.26 18.11 28.51
CA ARG A 339 21.14 17.57 29.90
C ARG A 339 20.62 18.45 31.07
N ALA A 340 19.66 17.93 31.86
CA ALA A 340 19.90 17.27 33.17
C ALA A 340 18.60 16.99 33.98
N TYR A 341 18.62 15.88 34.71
CA TYR A 341 17.58 15.26 35.57
C TYR A 341 17.39 15.93 36.94
N SER A 342 16.24 15.72 37.62
CA SER A 342 16.14 14.95 38.91
C SER A 342 14.81 15.12 39.69
N ASN A 343 14.47 14.04 40.40
CA ASN A 343 13.25 13.69 41.15
C ASN A 343 13.10 14.37 42.54
N LEU A 344 11.93 14.19 43.20
CA LEU A 344 11.66 13.89 44.65
C LEU A 344 10.13 14.00 44.93
N VAL A 345 9.36 12.91 45.04
CA VAL A 345 8.96 12.10 46.24
C VAL A 345 8.18 12.85 47.34
N ALA A 346 6.99 12.31 47.67
CA ALA A 346 5.96 12.78 48.60
C ALA A 346 6.19 12.35 50.08
N PRO A 347 5.34 12.85 51.02
CA PRO A 347 4.87 11.96 52.09
C PRO A 347 3.36 12.05 52.42
N ASP A 348 2.87 10.94 52.98
CA ASP A 348 1.50 10.49 53.24
C ASP A 348 0.70 11.20 54.34
N TYR A 349 -0.64 11.19 54.20
CA TYR A 349 -1.57 10.98 55.34
C TYR A 349 -2.96 10.46 54.86
N ALA A 350 -3.45 9.40 55.51
CA ALA A 350 -4.82 8.84 55.48
C ALA A 350 -5.17 8.39 56.92
N PRO A 351 -6.40 7.94 57.31
CA PRO A 351 -7.71 7.83 56.63
C PRO A 351 -8.88 8.45 57.46
N GLY A 352 -10.17 8.52 57.09
CA GLY A 352 -10.93 7.96 55.97
C GLY A 352 -12.44 8.32 55.96
N ASN A 353 -13.12 7.82 54.92
CA ASN A 353 -14.55 7.58 54.66
C ASN A 353 -15.57 8.73 54.76
N VAL A 354 -16.00 9.31 53.62
CA VAL A 354 -17.18 8.94 52.78
C VAL A 354 -17.22 9.96 51.60
N SER A 355 -17.24 9.49 50.35
CA SER A 355 -17.26 10.29 49.09
C SER A 355 -18.68 10.26 48.51
N VAL A 356 -19.30 11.33 48.01
CA VAL A 356 -18.88 12.23 46.93
C VAL A 356 -19.54 13.62 47.11
N SER A 357 -18.83 14.72 46.86
CA SER A 357 -19.47 16.01 46.55
C SER A 357 -18.70 16.87 45.53
N SER A 358 -19.47 17.27 44.51
CA SER A 358 -19.42 18.45 43.64
C SER A 358 -18.58 19.64 44.10
N PHE A 359 -17.96 20.33 43.13
CA PHE A 359 -17.84 21.79 43.17
C PHE A 359 -18.12 22.43 41.79
N SER A 360 -19.11 23.33 41.77
CA SER A 360 -19.32 24.36 40.76
C SER A 360 -19.13 25.71 41.46
N PRO A 361 -18.51 26.75 40.87
CA PRO A 361 -18.46 28.06 41.50
C PRO A 361 -19.11 29.12 40.60
N PHE A 362 -20.40 29.41 40.81
CA PHE A 362 -20.95 30.77 40.95
C PHE A 362 -22.45 30.71 41.30
N PRO A 363 -22.85 31.04 42.54
CA PRO A 363 -24.24 31.23 42.94
C PRO A 363 -24.68 32.70 42.83
N GLY A 364 -25.92 32.96 42.40
CA GLY A 364 -26.53 34.30 42.42
C GLY A 364 -27.75 34.49 41.51
N GLU A 365 -28.51 35.57 41.74
CA GLU A 365 -29.78 35.95 41.05
C GLU A 365 -29.69 35.95 39.51
N TYR A 366 -28.49 36.06 38.93
CA TYR A 366 -28.28 35.98 37.47
C TYR A 366 -28.58 34.61 36.85
N GLY A 367 -28.44 33.50 37.61
CA GLY A 367 -28.83 32.16 37.13
C GLY A 367 -30.35 31.97 37.05
N SER A 368 -31.08 32.63 37.95
CA SER A 368 -32.56 32.61 38.01
C SER A 368 -33.18 33.35 36.81
N HIS A 369 -32.70 34.54 36.47
CA HIS A 369 -33.26 35.33 35.37
C HIS A 369 -33.01 34.72 33.98
N ARG A 370 -31.88 34.01 33.77
CA ARG A 370 -31.59 33.31 32.50
C ARG A 370 -32.49 32.10 32.29
N ASN A 371 -32.76 31.34 33.35
CA ASN A 371 -33.70 30.20 33.28
C ASN A 371 -35.14 30.67 33.10
N SER A 372 -35.52 31.82 33.69
CA SER A 372 -36.86 32.41 33.49
C SER A 372 -37.08 32.91 32.06
N ALA A 373 -36.09 33.59 31.45
CA ALA A 373 -36.17 34.04 30.06
C ALA A 373 -36.17 32.87 29.06
N HIS A 374 -35.41 31.81 29.32
CA HIS A 374 -35.39 30.59 28.52
C HIS A 374 -36.73 29.84 28.59
N SER A 375 -37.32 29.71 29.79
CA SER A 375 -38.65 29.10 29.97
C SER A 375 -39.79 29.94 29.35
N ALA A 376 -39.67 31.27 29.35
CA ALA A 376 -40.63 32.14 28.66
C ALA A 376 -40.55 31.98 27.13
N PHE A 377 -39.34 31.88 26.57
CA PHE A 377 -39.12 31.63 25.15
C PHE A 377 -39.67 30.27 24.69
N LEU A 378 -39.45 29.21 25.47
CA LEU A 378 -39.96 27.87 25.16
C LEU A 378 -41.50 27.81 25.22
N ASN A 379 -42.13 28.50 26.17
CA ASN A 379 -43.59 28.57 26.26
C ASN A 379 -44.23 29.33 25.08
N VAL A 380 -43.62 30.44 24.64
CA VAL A 380 -44.08 31.20 23.46
C VAL A 380 -43.94 30.35 22.19
N ARG A 381 -42.84 29.61 22.04
CA ARG A 381 -42.63 28.70 20.90
C ARG A 381 -43.63 27.54 20.90
N GLN A 382 -43.94 26.96 22.05
CA GLN A 382 -44.91 25.87 22.17
C GLN A 382 -46.34 26.34 21.87
N HIS A 383 -46.73 27.55 22.29
CA HIS A 383 -48.05 28.13 21.96
C HIS A 383 -48.16 28.46 20.46
N GLY A 384 -47.10 28.99 19.84
CA GLY A 384 -47.08 29.26 18.40
C GLY A 384 -47.20 27.98 17.56
N MET A 385 -46.57 26.89 17.98
CA MET A 385 -46.66 25.60 17.28
C MET A 385 -48.04 24.94 17.41
N ARG A 386 -48.75 25.12 18.53
CA ARG A 386 -50.13 24.63 18.68
C ARG A 386 -51.13 25.38 17.79
N GLN A 387 -51.01 26.70 17.68
CA GLN A 387 -51.86 27.49 16.76
C GLN A 387 -51.62 27.13 15.30
N LEU A 388 -50.36 26.82 14.92
CA LEU A 388 -50.02 26.36 13.57
C LEU A 388 -50.63 24.98 13.27
N ALA A 389 -50.62 24.06 14.24
CA ALA A 389 -51.20 22.72 14.08
C ALA A 389 -52.74 22.73 13.96
N GLU A 390 -53.41 23.64 14.68
CA GLU A 390 -54.86 23.83 14.55
C GLU A 390 -55.24 24.41 13.16
N LEU A 391 -54.46 25.35 12.63
CA LEU A 391 -54.64 25.93 11.29
C LEU A 391 -54.43 24.91 10.15
N ILE A 392 -53.48 24.00 10.31
CA ILE A 392 -53.20 22.93 9.33
C ILE A 392 -54.33 21.90 9.33
N SER A 393 -54.84 21.54 10.51
CA SER A 393 -55.90 20.54 10.66
C SER A 393 -57.27 21.01 10.11
N SER A 394 -57.50 22.33 10.01
CA SER A 394 -58.73 22.87 9.42
C SER A 394 -58.76 22.89 7.88
N ASN A 395 -57.62 22.68 7.19
CA ASN A 395 -57.51 22.88 5.73
C ASN A 395 -57.50 21.59 4.89
N THR A 396 -57.50 20.41 5.49
CA THR A 396 -57.51 19.13 4.73
C THR A 396 -58.85 18.42 4.88
N ASN A 397 -59.88 18.93 4.20
CA ASN A 397 -61.12 18.18 4.01
C ASN A 397 -61.83 18.58 2.70
N THR A 398 -61.46 17.98 1.55
CA THR A 398 -62.36 17.88 0.38
C THR A 398 -61.91 16.82 -0.64
N LYS A 399 -62.89 16.10 -1.19
CA LYS A 399 -62.85 14.93 -2.09
C LYS A 399 -62.67 15.28 -3.59
N GLY A 400 -61.96 14.41 -4.32
CA GLY A 400 -62.29 13.82 -5.65
C GLY A 400 -62.23 14.68 -6.93
N ILE A 401 -61.61 14.13 -7.99
CA ILE A 401 -62.10 13.97 -9.40
C ILE A 401 -60.95 13.55 -10.34
N SER A 402 -61.23 12.57 -11.22
CA SER A 402 -60.40 12.06 -12.32
C SER A 402 -60.49 12.92 -13.59
N VAL A 403 -59.41 13.05 -14.37
CA VAL A 403 -59.48 13.33 -15.84
C VAL A 403 -58.29 12.69 -16.57
N SER A 404 -58.60 11.92 -17.61
CA SER A 404 -57.71 11.34 -18.62
C SER A 404 -57.35 12.38 -19.69
N ASN A 405 -56.13 12.38 -20.23
CA ASN A 405 -55.91 12.71 -21.64
C ASN A 405 -54.61 12.13 -22.20
N THR A 406 -54.77 11.53 -23.36
CA THR A 406 -53.81 10.77 -24.16
C THR A 406 -52.94 11.70 -25.00
N PHE A 407 -51.61 11.50 -24.98
CA PHE A 407 -50.75 11.83 -26.13
C PHE A 407 -49.79 10.67 -26.34
N GLN A 408 -49.99 9.95 -27.45
CA GLN A 408 -49.08 8.92 -27.93
C GLN A 408 -47.85 9.59 -28.54
N HIS A 409 -46.70 9.46 -27.88
CA HIS A 409 -45.41 9.47 -28.55
C HIS A 409 -44.88 8.04 -28.59
N THR A 410 -44.73 7.52 -29.79
CA THR A 410 -44.14 6.21 -30.08
C THR A 410 -42.66 6.26 -29.72
N VAL A 411 -42.32 5.95 -28.47
CA VAL A 411 -40.95 5.61 -28.08
C VAL A 411 -40.73 4.17 -28.48
N SER A 412 -39.80 3.95 -29.41
CA SER A 412 -39.30 2.62 -29.71
C SER A 412 -38.62 2.10 -28.43
N GLN A 413 -39.32 1.23 -27.70
CA GLN A 413 -38.76 0.49 -26.57
C GLN A 413 -37.62 -0.39 -27.11
N LYS A 414 -36.38 0.09 -27.00
CA LYS A 414 -35.26 -0.82 -26.86
C LYS A 414 -35.44 -1.50 -25.51
N THR A 415 -35.82 -2.76 -25.55
CA THR A 415 -35.81 -3.69 -24.41
C THR A 415 -34.46 -3.61 -23.71
N THR A 416 -34.41 -3.03 -22.52
CA THR A 416 -33.29 -3.20 -21.58
C THR A 416 -33.20 -4.70 -21.26
N PRO A 417 -32.03 -5.34 -21.40
CA PRO A 417 -31.86 -6.70 -20.89
C PRO A 417 -32.22 -6.71 -19.40
N GLU A 418 -33.14 -7.56 -18.97
CA GLU A 418 -33.40 -7.77 -17.54
C GLU A 418 -32.15 -8.38 -16.91
N THR A 419 -31.58 -7.71 -15.90
CA THR A 419 -30.50 -8.29 -15.08
C THR A 419 -31.02 -9.59 -14.48
N GLN A 420 -30.41 -10.70 -14.84
CA GLN A 420 -30.75 -11.98 -14.23
C GLN A 420 -30.08 -12.01 -12.87
N GLN A 421 -30.88 -11.90 -11.81
CA GLN A 421 -30.36 -12.12 -10.46
C GLN A 421 -29.66 -13.48 -10.42
N PRO A 422 -28.44 -13.57 -9.86
CA PRO A 422 -27.74 -14.83 -9.77
C PRO A 422 -28.64 -15.85 -9.09
N VAL A 423 -28.77 -17.06 -9.64
CA VAL A 423 -29.40 -18.16 -8.91
C VAL A 423 -28.58 -18.37 -7.64
N PRO A 424 -29.16 -18.24 -6.42
CA PRO A 424 -28.39 -18.35 -5.19
C PRO A 424 -27.63 -19.67 -5.17
N GLN A 425 -26.30 -19.62 -5.24
CA GLN A 425 -25.48 -20.81 -5.03
C GLN A 425 -25.62 -21.21 -3.56
N THR A 426 -26.08 -22.43 -3.30
CA THR A 426 -26.22 -23.02 -1.96
C THR A 426 -24.86 -23.43 -1.40
N LYS A 427 -23.96 -22.46 -1.25
CA LYS A 427 -22.72 -22.61 -0.49
C LYS A 427 -23.03 -22.48 1.02
N PRO A 428 -22.33 -23.21 1.89
CA PRO A 428 -22.37 -22.93 3.33
C PRO A 428 -22.00 -21.47 3.61
N CYS A 429 -22.83 -20.75 4.35
CA CYS A 429 -22.61 -19.36 4.76
C CYS A 429 -23.09 -19.15 6.20
N ILE A 430 -22.57 -18.10 6.84
CA ILE A 430 -23.00 -17.62 8.15
C ILE A 430 -24.23 -16.73 8.00
N PHE A 431 -24.18 -15.81 7.03
CA PHE A 431 -25.27 -14.93 6.65
C PHE A 431 -25.45 -15.02 5.13
N ASP A 432 -26.68 -15.26 4.68
CA ASP A 432 -27.03 -15.32 3.26
C ASP A 432 -27.50 -13.96 2.73
N TYR A 433 -27.93 -13.91 1.47
CA TYR A 433 -28.37 -12.66 0.85
C TYR A 433 -29.59 -12.03 1.54
N HIS A 434 -30.54 -12.84 2.04
CA HIS A 434 -31.72 -12.33 2.71
C HIS A 434 -31.34 -11.73 4.07
N ASP A 435 -30.41 -12.36 4.78
CA ASP A 435 -29.85 -11.81 6.02
C ASP A 435 -29.17 -10.46 5.78
N LEU A 436 -28.39 -10.34 4.70
CA LEU A 436 -27.69 -9.09 4.35
C LEU A 436 -28.64 -7.99 3.89
N LEU A 437 -29.72 -8.35 3.20
CA LEU A 437 -30.79 -7.43 2.83
C LEU A 437 -31.57 -6.94 4.06
N GLU A 438 -31.89 -7.83 4.99
CA GLU A 438 -32.49 -7.49 6.28
C GLU A 438 -31.54 -6.61 7.11
N LEU A 439 -30.23 -6.86 7.08
CA LEU A 439 -29.25 -6.01 7.76
C LEU A 439 -29.19 -4.60 7.14
N ALA A 440 -29.36 -4.48 5.82
CA ALA A 440 -29.29 -3.19 5.11
C ALA A 440 -30.47 -2.26 5.44
N GLY A 441 -31.71 -2.78 5.50
CA GLY A 441 -32.91 -1.94 5.67
C GLY A 441 -33.92 -2.40 6.74
N GLY A 442 -33.74 -3.58 7.32
CA GLY A 442 -34.62 -4.21 8.31
C GLY A 442 -34.05 -4.18 9.73
N SER A 443 -34.36 -5.21 10.53
CA SER A 443 -33.91 -5.32 11.92
C SER A 443 -32.53 -5.97 12.02
N ILE A 444 -31.59 -5.29 12.69
CA ILE A 444 -30.27 -5.86 12.98
C ILE A 444 -30.41 -7.08 13.90
N ALA A 445 -31.35 -7.05 14.83
CA ALA A 445 -31.54 -8.16 15.78
C ALA A 445 -32.06 -9.44 15.11
N ASN A 446 -32.80 -9.33 14.01
CA ASN A 446 -33.21 -10.50 13.22
C ASN A 446 -32.01 -11.23 12.62
N VAL A 447 -30.90 -10.53 12.37
CA VAL A 447 -29.70 -11.07 11.73
C VAL A 447 -28.64 -11.44 12.78
N PHE A 448 -28.25 -10.50 13.64
CA PHE A 448 -27.16 -10.71 14.59
C PHE A 448 -27.58 -11.41 15.89
N GLY A 449 -28.88 -11.37 16.24
CA GLY A 449 -29.42 -11.97 17.47
C GLY A 449 -30.11 -10.96 18.38
N ALA A 450 -30.87 -11.49 19.35
CA ALA A 450 -31.73 -10.69 20.23
C ALA A 450 -30.95 -9.70 21.11
N GLU A 451 -29.67 -9.98 21.39
CA GLU A 451 -28.78 -9.07 22.12
C GLU A 451 -28.51 -7.75 21.39
N TYR A 452 -28.77 -7.68 20.08
CA TYR A 452 -28.62 -6.48 19.24
C TYR A 452 -29.91 -5.63 19.14
N ALA A 453 -31.01 -6.05 19.76
CA ALA A 453 -32.33 -5.41 19.62
C ALA A 453 -32.40 -3.93 20.04
N GLU A 454 -31.51 -3.47 20.91
CA GLU A 454 -31.46 -2.04 21.27
C GLU A 454 -31.04 -1.16 20.09
N ILE A 455 -30.20 -1.67 19.18
CA ILE A 455 -29.68 -0.89 18.04
C ILE A 455 -30.81 -0.46 17.11
N ASP A 456 -31.83 -1.31 16.93
CA ASP A 456 -32.99 -1.02 16.09
C ASP A 456 -33.85 0.16 16.61
N SER A 457 -33.64 0.59 17.87
CA SER A 457 -34.28 1.77 18.43
C SER A 457 -33.55 3.09 18.14
N TYR A 458 -32.29 3.02 17.70
CA TYR A 458 -31.47 4.20 17.47
C TYR A 458 -31.87 4.89 16.16
N ARG A 459 -31.85 6.23 16.18
CA ARG A 459 -32.18 7.06 15.01
C ARG A 459 -31.28 6.77 13.81
N ARG A 460 -30.02 6.43 14.08
CA ARG A 460 -28.98 6.10 13.09
C ARG A 460 -28.21 4.89 13.61
N CYS A 461 -27.82 4.01 12.72
CA CYS A 461 -26.96 2.87 13.00
C CYS A 461 -26.15 2.53 11.75
N VAL A 462 -25.10 1.73 11.91
CA VAL A 462 -24.30 1.22 10.80
C VAL A 462 -25.13 0.24 9.97
N ARG A 463 -25.14 0.44 8.66
CA ARG A 463 -25.88 -0.38 7.71
C ARG A 463 -25.02 -0.70 6.50
N LEU A 464 -25.31 -1.84 5.87
CA LEU A 464 -24.87 -2.10 4.49
C LEU A 464 -25.72 -1.26 3.54
N PRO A 465 -25.21 -0.93 2.34
CA PRO A 465 -26.04 -0.32 1.29
C PRO A 465 -27.23 -1.20 0.92
N MET A 466 -28.38 -0.59 0.65
CA MET A 466 -29.55 -1.30 0.13
C MET A 466 -29.44 -1.57 -1.38
N GLU A 467 -30.32 -2.44 -1.90
CA GLU A 467 -30.47 -2.60 -3.34
C GLU A 467 -30.74 -1.24 -4.03
N PRO A 468 -30.14 -0.98 -5.22
CA PRO A 468 -29.36 -1.93 -6.04
C PRO A 468 -27.85 -1.96 -5.72
N TYR A 469 -27.41 -1.36 -4.61
CA TYR A 469 -26.01 -1.26 -4.19
C TYR A 469 -25.60 -2.28 -3.12
N LEU A 470 -26.47 -3.24 -2.79
CA LEU A 470 -26.13 -4.38 -1.97
C LEU A 470 -25.18 -5.31 -2.75
N LEU A 471 -23.90 -4.95 -2.79
CA LEU A 471 -22.84 -5.62 -3.54
C LEU A 471 -22.15 -6.71 -2.69
N VAL A 472 -22.95 -7.46 -1.94
CA VAL A 472 -22.50 -8.61 -1.14
C VAL A 472 -23.57 -9.68 -1.18
N SER A 473 -23.18 -10.91 -1.51
CA SER A 473 -24.08 -12.04 -1.65
C SER A 473 -24.17 -12.88 -0.38
N ARG A 474 -23.09 -12.96 0.40
CA ARG A 474 -23.00 -13.79 1.61
C ARG A 474 -21.76 -13.52 2.45
N VAL A 475 -21.83 -13.89 3.73
CA VAL A 475 -20.70 -14.01 4.65
C VAL A 475 -20.33 -15.47 4.82
N THR A 476 -19.07 -15.82 4.57
CA THR A 476 -18.60 -17.22 4.64
C THR A 476 -17.76 -17.50 5.88
N GLN A 477 -17.11 -16.48 6.46
CA GLN A 477 -16.33 -16.58 7.69
C GLN A 477 -16.46 -15.31 8.52
N LEU A 478 -16.44 -15.46 9.84
CA LEU A 478 -16.50 -14.35 10.80
C LEU A 478 -15.73 -14.76 12.06
N ASP A 479 -14.73 -13.97 12.44
CA ASP A 479 -14.04 -14.06 13.72
C ASP A 479 -14.16 -12.70 14.43
N ALA A 480 -15.24 -12.58 15.21
CA ALA A 480 -15.60 -11.38 15.92
C ALA A 480 -16.53 -11.75 17.09
N LYS A 481 -16.60 -10.88 18.10
CA LYS A 481 -17.51 -11.08 19.23
C LYS A 481 -18.02 -9.74 19.75
N LEU A 482 -19.32 -9.69 20.03
CA LEU A 482 -19.99 -8.52 20.58
C LEU A 482 -19.25 -7.97 21.81
N GLY A 483 -18.97 -6.66 21.79
CA GLY A 483 -18.32 -5.92 22.86
C GLY A 483 -16.79 -6.09 22.93
N GLU A 484 -16.19 -6.90 22.06
CA GLU A 484 -14.74 -7.15 22.03
C GLU A 484 -14.05 -6.38 20.89
N PHE A 485 -13.74 -5.10 21.10
CA PHE A 485 -12.97 -4.27 20.16
C PHE A 485 -11.47 -4.66 20.12
N LYS A 486 -11.20 -5.81 19.51
CA LYS A 486 -9.86 -6.40 19.28
C LYS A 486 -9.71 -6.78 17.81
N PRO A 487 -8.50 -7.11 17.32
CA PRO A 487 -8.33 -7.54 15.93
C PRO A 487 -9.33 -8.63 15.57
N SER A 488 -10.07 -8.42 14.47
CA SER A 488 -11.23 -9.23 14.07
C SER A 488 -11.31 -9.29 12.55
N THR A 489 -11.94 -10.34 12.01
CA THR A 489 -11.99 -10.59 10.56
C THR A 489 -13.37 -11.03 10.08
N ILE A 490 -13.66 -10.73 8.80
CA ILE A 490 -14.84 -11.19 8.08
C ILE A 490 -14.44 -11.59 6.66
N THR A 491 -14.99 -12.69 6.14
CA THR A 491 -14.87 -13.06 4.73
C THR A 491 -16.23 -13.01 4.06
N THR A 492 -16.33 -12.24 2.98
CA THR A 492 -17.57 -12.06 2.22
C THR A 492 -17.39 -12.43 0.76
N GLU A 493 -18.48 -12.81 0.10
CA GLU A 493 -18.51 -13.07 -1.33
C GLU A 493 -19.57 -12.20 -2.01
N TYR A 494 -19.28 -11.74 -3.23
CA TYR A 494 -20.23 -11.12 -4.15
C TYR A 494 -20.23 -11.86 -5.49
N ASP A 495 -21.37 -12.44 -5.86
CA ASP A 495 -21.59 -13.06 -7.16
C ASP A 495 -22.00 -11.97 -8.16
N ILE A 496 -21.17 -11.73 -9.17
CA ILE A 496 -21.44 -10.74 -10.20
C ILE A 496 -22.52 -11.30 -11.14
N PRO A 497 -23.72 -10.70 -11.23
CA PRO A 497 -24.79 -11.21 -12.06
C PRO A 497 -24.43 -11.18 -13.55
N GLU A 498 -24.99 -12.10 -14.33
CA GLU A 498 -24.95 -12.01 -15.80
C GLU A 498 -25.85 -10.88 -16.29
N ASN A 499 -25.38 -10.13 -17.29
CA ASN A 499 -26.02 -8.92 -17.81
C ASN A 499 -26.36 -7.92 -16.69
N ALA A 500 -25.43 -7.72 -15.76
CA ALA A 500 -25.61 -6.76 -14.69
C ALA A 500 -25.71 -5.35 -15.27
N TRP A 501 -26.70 -4.58 -14.82
CA TRP A 501 -27.03 -3.26 -15.36
C TRP A 501 -25.85 -2.26 -15.31
N TYR A 502 -24.86 -2.53 -14.45
CA TYR A 502 -23.67 -1.71 -14.25
C TYR A 502 -22.46 -2.09 -15.11
N THR A 503 -22.52 -3.17 -15.89
CA THR A 503 -21.33 -3.66 -16.62
C THR A 503 -21.17 -3.03 -18.01
N THR A 504 -19.92 -3.04 -18.47
CA THR A 504 -19.55 -2.70 -19.84
C THR A 504 -18.79 -3.87 -20.43
N ASP A 505 -19.32 -4.47 -21.49
CA ASP A 505 -18.78 -5.69 -22.11
C ASP A 505 -18.59 -6.85 -21.12
N GLY A 506 -19.50 -6.96 -20.15
CA GLY A 506 -19.44 -7.96 -19.10
C GLY A 506 -18.40 -7.69 -18.01
N GLN A 507 -17.72 -6.53 -18.03
CA GLN A 507 -16.77 -6.13 -16.99
C GLN A 507 -17.40 -5.15 -16.01
N ILE A 508 -17.13 -5.33 -14.70
CA ILE A 508 -17.61 -4.42 -13.66
C ILE A 508 -16.79 -3.11 -13.66
N PRO A 509 -17.41 -1.97 -13.33
CA PRO A 509 -16.65 -0.75 -13.08
C PRO A 509 -15.87 -0.89 -11.76
N TRP A 510 -14.74 -0.20 -11.66
CA TRP A 510 -13.90 -0.23 -10.45
C TRP A 510 -14.67 0.13 -9.18
N ALA A 511 -15.69 1.00 -9.28
CA ALA A 511 -16.54 1.39 -8.15
C ALA A 511 -17.26 0.16 -7.56
N VAL A 512 -17.81 -0.74 -8.39
CA VAL A 512 -18.46 -1.96 -7.90
C VAL A 512 -17.46 -2.86 -7.17
N ALA A 513 -16.24 -3.00 -7.69
CA ALA A 513 -15.20 -3.76 -6.99
C ALA A 513 -14.93 -3.14 -5.60
N VAL A 514 -14.65 -1.84 -5.53
CA VAL A 514 -14.33 -1.17 -4.26
C VAL A 514 -15.48 -1.24 -3.25
N GLU A 515 -16.71 -0.95 -3.69
CA GLU A 515 -17.90 -0.94 -2.84
C GLU A 515 -18.29 -2.34 -2.35
N SER A 516 -17.98 -3.40 -3.11
CA SER A 516 -18.17 -4.80 -2.65
C SER A 516 -17.29 -5.17 -1.44
N GLY A 517 -16.25 -4.36 -1.14
CA GLY A 517 -15.35 -4.54 -0.01
C GLY A 517 -15.78 -3.88 1.30
N GLN A 518 -16.95 -3.22 1.35
CA GLN A 518 -17.41 -2.39 2.48
C GLN A 518 -17.96 -3.18 3.69
N CYS A 519 -17.71 -4.49 3.77
CA CYS A 519 -18.16 -5.28 4.91
C CYS A 519 -17.32 -5.05 6.19
N ASP A 520 -16.38 -4.09 6.19
CA ASP A 520 -15.85 -3.49 7.41
C ASP A 520 -16.97 -2.82 8.24
N LEU A 521 -17.98 -2.25 7.58
CA LEU A 521 -19.20 -1.72 8.21
C LEU A 521 -19.95 -2.80 8.99
N MET A 522 -20.18 -3.94 8.34
CA MET A 522 -20.85 -5.08 8.98
C MET A 522 -20.04 -5.60 10.16
N LEU A 523 -18.72 -5.75 9.99
CA LEU A 523 -17.84 -6.24 11.04
C LEU A 523 -17.80 -5.30 12.25
N ILE A 524 -17.70 -3.99 12.05
CA ILE A 524 -17.68 -3.02 13.16
C ILE A 524 -19.04 -2.91 13.86
N SER A 525 -20.15 -3.05 13.12
CA SER A 525 -21.51 -3.14 13.70
C SER A 525 -21.67 -4.41 14.54
N TYR A 526 -21.20 -5.57 14.05
CA TYR A 526 -21.20 -6.83 14.78
C TYR A 526 -20.37 -6.77 16.07
N LEU A 527 -19.25 -6.04 16.08
CA LEU A 527 -18.49 -5.79 17.31
C LEU A 527 -19.25 -4.92 18.34
N GLY A 528 -20.31 -4.24 17.92
CA GLY A 528 -21.21 -3.49 18.79
C GLY A 528 -20.95 -1.99 18.83
N ILE A 529 -20.37 -1.40 17.78
CA ILE A 529 -20.09 0.05 17.75
C ILE A 529 -21.35 0.90 17.91
N ASP A 530 -22.50 0.42 17.45
CA ASP A 530 -23.76 1.14 17.54
C ASP A 530 -24.21 1.35 19.00
N PHE A 531 -23.85 0.48 19.94
CA PHE A 531 -24.10 0.68 21.37
C PHE A 531 -23.28 1.83 21.97
N ASP A 532 -22.09 2.09 21.42
CA ASP A 532 -21.26 3.24 21.79
C ASP A 532 -21.82 4.52 21.12
N CYS A 533 -22.16 4.46 19.83
CA CYS A 533 -22.60 5.62 19.04
C CYS A 533 -24.04 6.08 19.36
N LYS A 534 -24.96 5.15 19.66
CA LYS A 534 -26.39 5.40 20.00
C LYS A 534 -27.14 6.29 19.00
N GLY A 535 -26.71 6.27 17.74
CA GLY A 535 -27.23 7.14 16.68
C GLY A 535 -26.82 8.61 16.74
N GLU A 536 -25.89 8.97 17.62
CA GLU A 536 -25.33 10.33 17.72
C GLU A 536 -24.06 10.52 16.88
N GLN A 537 -23.36 9.43 16.58
CA GLN A 537 -22.17 9.40 15.73
C GLN A 537 -22.40 8.53 14.48
N VAL A 538 -21.84 8.94 13.35
CA VAL A 538 -21.95 8.23 12.07
C VAL A 538 -20.59 7.87 11.51
N TYR A 539 -20.54 6.81 10.71
CA TYR A 539 -19.34 6.33 10.06
C TYR A 539 -18.78 7.35 9.07
N ARG A 540 -17.45 7.46 9.03
CA ARG A 540 -16.70 8.18 7.99
C ARG A 540 -15.40 7.47 7.68
N LEU A 541 -15.20 7.10 6.42
CA LEU A 541 -13.91 6.71 5.88
C LEU A 541 -13.00 7.95 5.78
N LEU A 542 -11.80 7.88 6.32
CA LEU A 542 -10.85 8.99 6.40
C LEU A 542 -9.71 8.85 5.41
N ASP A 543 -9.16 7.65 5.28
CA ASP A 543 -8.00 7.38 4.44
C ASP A 543 -7.93 5.90 4.05
N CYS A 544 -7.37 5.61 2.88
CA CYS A 544 -7.04 4.28 2.42
C CYS A 544 -6.12 4.33 1.20
N THR A 545 -5.44 3.22 0.92
CA THR A 545 -4.66 3.02 -0.31
C THR A 545 -5.19 1.79 -1.06
N LEU A 546 -5.77 2.00 -2.24
CA LEU A 546 -6.22 0.91 -3.11
C LEU A 546 -5.13 0.55 -4.13
N THR A 547 -4.85 -0.75 -4.26
CA THR A 547 -3.93 -1.29 -5.28
C THR A 547 -4.67 -2.27 -6.17
N TYR A 548 -4.77 -1.93 -7.45
CA TYR A 548 -5.33 -2.78 -8.50
C TYR A 548 -4.22 -3.69 -9.04
N LEU A 549 -4.40 -5.01 -8.92
CA LEU A 549 -3.37 -6.01 -9.22
C LEU A 549 -3.63 -6.73 -10.54
N ASP A 550 -4.84 -6.60 -11.09
CA ASP A 550 -5.29 -7.29 -12.28
C ASP A 550 -6.42 -6.51 -12.98
N ASP A 551 -6.87 -7.00 -14.14
CA ASP A 551 -8.08 -6.51 -14.81
C ASP A 551 -9.31 -6.64 -13.91
N MET A 552 -10.32 -5.78 -14.15
CA MET A 552 -11.56 -5.83 -13.38
C MET A 552 -12.33 -7.14 -13.64
N PRO A 553 -12.94 -7.72 -12.59
CA PRO A 553 -13.75 -8.92 -12.70
C PRO A 553 -14.87 -8.84 -13.74
N LEU A 554 -15.23 -10.01 -14.27
CA LEU A 554 -16.28 -10.20 -15.24
C LEU A 554 -17.56 -10.74 -14.60
N GLU A 555 -18.68 -10.58 -15.30
CA GLU A 555 -19.95 -11.24 -15.00
C GLU A 555 -19.80 -12.75 -14.83
N GLY A 556 -20.62 -13.33 -13.95
CA GLY A 556 -20.58 -14.75 -13.59
C GLY A 556 -19.41 -15.13 -12.69
N GLN A 557 -18.45 -14.23 -12.43
CA GLN A 557 -17.40 -14.46 -11.45
C GLN A 557 -17.86 -14.08 -10.03
N THR A 558 -17.21 -14.67 -9.04
CA THR A 558 -17.40 -14.34 -7.62
C THR A 558 -16.20 -13.56 -7.12
N LEU A 559 -16.44 -12.40 -6.53
CA LEU A 559 -15.47 -11.68 -5.73
C LEU A 559 -15.50 -12.21 -4.30
N ARG A 560 -14.32 -12.48 -3.73
CA ARG A 560 -14.17 -12.91 -2.34
C ARG A 560 -13.27 -11.93 -1.60
N TYR A 561 -13.82 -11.25 -0.61
CA TYR A 561 -13.11 -10.29 0.23
C TYR A 561 -12.73 -10.93 1.56
N GLU A 562 -11.45 -10.83 1.91
CA GLU A 562 -10.93 -11.11 3.24
C GLU A 562 -10.64 -9.77 3.93
N ILE A 563 -11.48 -9.37 4.88
CA ILE A 563 -11.43 -8.05 5.53
C ILE A 563 -10.98 -8.23 6.98
N SER A 564 -10.03 -7.40 7.41
CA SER A 564 -9.47 -7.41 8.76
C SER A 564 -9.52 -6.02 9.38
N ILE A 565 -10.16 -5.89 10.55
CA ILE A 565 -9.96 -4.74 11.44
C ILE A 565 -8.78 -5.08 12.35
N ASN A 566 -7.72 -4.29 12.24
CA ASN A 566 -6.42 -4.56 12.85
C ASN A 566 -6.27 -3.93 14.23
N SER A 567 -6.82 -2.74 14.43
CA SER A 567 -6.67 -2.00 15.69
C SER A 567 -7.69 -0.88 15.83
N PHE A 568 -7.79 -0.36 17.05
CA PHE A 568 -8.71 0.70 17.44
C PHE A 568 -7.95 1.82 18.15
N ALA A 569 -8.41 3.05 17.99
CA ALA A 569 -7.96 4.19 18.78
C ALA A 569 -9.19 5.01 19.21
N LYS A 570 -9.20 5.46 20.47
CA LYS A 570 -10.20 6.43 20.94
C LYS A 570 -9.51 7.78 21.13
N HIS A 571 -10.07 8.82 20.51
CA HIS A 571 -9.66 10.21 20.71
C HIS A 571 -10.89 11.02 21.11
N ASP A 572 -10.86 11.61 22.31
CA ASP A 572 -12.04 12.21 22.96
C ASP A 572 -13.22 11.21 23.03
N GLN A 573 -14.35 11.53 22.39
CA GLN A 573 -15.54 10.67 22.30
C GLN A 573 -15.59 9.83 21.02
N ASN A 574 -14.66 10.02 20.07
CA ASN A 574 -14.71 9.39 18.77
C ASN A 574 -13.84 8.13 18.72
N LEU A 575 -14.39 7.04 18.19
CA LEU A 575 -13.67 5.80 17.92
C LEU A 575 -13.17 5.82 16.47
N LEU A 576 -11.89 5.52 16.32
CA LEU A 576 -11.23 5.22 15.05
C LEU A 576 -10.89 3.73 15.02
N PHE A 577 -10.93 3.14 13.83
CA PHE A 577 -10.45 1.79 13.59
C PHE A 577 -9.64 1.73 12.29
N PHE A 578 -8.67 0.83 12.28
CA PHE A 578 -7.72 0.65 11.19
C PHE A 578 -7.90 -0.73 10.59
N PHE A 579 -7.99 -0.81 9.26
CA PHE A 579 -8.39 -2.04 8.58
C PHE A 579 -7.72 -2.18 7.21
N ASN A 580 -7.77 -3.39 6.66
CA ASN A 580 -7.33 -3.71 5.32
C ASN A 580 -8.22 -4.81 4.75
N TYR A 581 -8.18 -4.98 3.42
CA TYR A 581 -8.78 -6.15 2.79
C TYR A 581 -8.00 -6.65 1.59
N GLU A 582 -8.19 -7.91 1.28
CA GLU A 582 -7.72 -8.58 0.08
C GLU A 582 -8.91 -9.13 -0.71
N CYS A 583 -8.95 -8.88 -2.02
CA CYS A 583 -10.03 -9.32 -2.91
C CYS A 583 -9.52 -10.33 -3.92
N PHE A 584 -10.23 -11.44 -4.03
CA PHE A 584 -9.88 -12.57 -4.89
C PHE A 584 -10.98 -12.92 -5.88
N VAL A 585 -10.57 -13.35 -7.08
CA VAL A 585 -11.40 -14.11 -8.03
C VAL A 585 -10.78 -15.50 -8.17
N GLY A 586 -11.48 -16.52 -7.70
CA GLY A 586 -10.89 -17.84 -7.50
C GLY A 586 -9.70 -17.75 -6.54
N ASN A 587 -8.51 -18.14 -7.01
CA ASN A 587 -7.26 -18.08 -6.23
C ASN A 587 -6.40 -16.85 -6.55
N LYS A 588 -6.83 -15.97 -7.46
CA LYS A 588 -6.06 -14.80 -7.89
C LYS A 588 -6.52 -13.56 -7.14
N MET A 589 -5.59 -12.85 -6.51
CA MET A 589 -5.87 -11.55 -5.90
C MET A 589 -5.94 -10.49 -7.00
N VAL A 590 -7.04 -9.73 -7.05
CA VAL A 590 -7.32 -8.73 -8.09
C VAL A 590 -7.29 -7.29 -7.57
N LEU A 591 -7.58 -7.11 -6.29
CA LEU A 591 -7.63 -5.81 -5.62
C LEU A 591 -7.20 -5.99 -4.16
N ARG A 592 -6.53 -5.00 -3.59
CA ARG A 592 -6.34 -4.91 -2.13
C ARG A 592 -6.44 -3.48 -1.65
N MET A 593 -6.81 -3.33 -0.38
CA MET A 593 -6.84 -2.05 0.32
C MET A 593 -5.91 -2.10 1.53
N ASP A 594 -4.95 -1.18 1.57
CA ASP A 594 -3.99 -0.98 2.65
C ASP A 594 -4.30 0.33 3.40
N ASN A 595 -3.80 0.44 4.64
CA ASN A 595 -3.88 1.67 5.45
C ASN A 595 -5.31 2.24 5.61
N GLY A 596 -6.33 1.39 5.61
CA GLY A 596 -7.70 1.82 5.84
C GLY A 596 -7.85 2.45 7.22
N CYS A 597 -8.44 3.63 7.27
CA CYS A 597 -8.75 4.34 8.50
C CYS A 597 -10.17 4.90 8.41
N ALA A 598 -11.02 4.50 9.34
CA ALA A 598 -12.37 5.02 9.47
C ALA A 598 -12.69 5.33 10.94
N GLY A 599 -13.75 6.09 11.15
CA GLY A 599 -14.19 6.42 12.50
C GLY A 599 -15.62 6.88 12.58
N PHE A 600 -16.04 7.19 13.80
CA PHE A 600 -17.40 7.59 14.14
C PHE A 600 -17.42 9.02 14.68
N PHE A 601 -18.24 9.86 14.08
CA PHE A 601 -18.22 11.32 14.27
C PHE A 601 -19.61 11.88 14.49
N SER A 602 -19.74 12.83 15.40
CA SER A 602 -20.99 13.57 15.62
C SER A 602 -21.27 14.57 14.48
N ASP A 603 -22.51 15.08 14.42
CA ASP A 603 -22.86 16.14 13.47
C ASP A 603 -22.00 17.41 13.67
N GLU A 604 -21.60 17.70 14.92
CA GLU A 604 -20.70 18.80 15.25
C GLU A 604 -19.30 18.55 14.67
N ASP A 605 -18.74 17.37 14.88
CA ASP A 605 -17.43 16.98 14.32
C ASP A 605 -17.40 17.10 12.80
N LEU A 606 -18.45 16.61 12.14
CA LEU A 606 -18.58 16.64 10.68
C LEU A 606 -18.71 18.07 10.14
N SER A 607 -19.41 18.96 10.87
CA SER A 607 -19.54 20.38 10.49
C SER A 607 -18.22 21.14 10.50
N GLN A 608 -17.24 20.68 11.29
CA GLN A 608 -15.89 21.27 11.36
C GLN A 608 -14.94 20.67 10.32
N GLY A 609 -15.39 19.70 9.53
CA GLY A 609 -14.61 19.09 8.46
C GLY A 609 -14.19 20.13 7.42
N LYS A 610 -12.89 20.24 7.16
CA LYS A 610 -12.35 21.19 6.17
C LYS A 610 -12.45 20.71 4.70
N GLY A 611 -13.14 19.60 4.46
CA GLY A 611 -13.20 18.94 3.16
C GLY A 611 -11.85 18.33 2.74
N VAL A 612 -11.56 18.36 1.45
CA VAL A 612 -10.26 17.92 0.89
C VAL A 612 -9.20 18.96 1.24
N ILE A 613 -8.23 18.59 2.06
CA ILE A 613 -7.12 19.47 2.48
C ILE A 613 -5.91 19.15 1.62
N HIS A 614 -5.45 20.13 0.83
CA HIS A 614 -4.17 20.03 0.15
C HIS A 614 -3.04 20.51 1.07
N THR A 615 -2.02 19.70 1.22
CA THR A 615 -0.79 20.06 1.94
C THR A 615 0.06 21.03 1.13
N ALA A 616 0.88 21.84 1.79
CA ALA A 616 1.81 22.74 1.11
C ALA A 616 2.77 21.98 0.17
N GLN A 617 3.15 20.75 0.55
CA GLN A 617 4.01 19.90 -0.25
C GLN A 617 3.30 19.38 -1.52
N GLU A 618 2.02 18.99 -1.44
CA GLU A 618 1.24 18.61 -2.63
C GLU A 618 1.07 19.78 -3.59
N LEU A 619 0.85 20.99 -3.06
CA LEU A 619 0.77 22.22 -3.85
C LEU A 619 2.11 22.52 -4.52
N GLU A 620 3.23 22.36 -3.81
CA GLU A 620 4.57 22.58 -4.36
C GLU A 620 4.96 21.53 -5.42
N LEU A 621 4.63 20.25 -5.19
CA LEU A 621 4.78 19.19 -6.18
C LEU A 621 3.93 19.48 -7.42
N LYS A 622 2.70 19.98 -7.23
CA LYS A 622 1.82 20.41 -8.32
C LYS A 622 2.40 21.58 -9.11
N GLU A 623 3.02 22.55 -8.45
CA GLU A 623 3.67 23.68 -9.11
C GLU A 623 4.91 23.26 -9.91
N LYS A 624 5.70 22.32 -9.38
CA LYS A 624 6.96 21.87 -9.97
C LYS A 624 6.82 20.74 -11.00
N ALA A 625 5.62 20.23 -11.23
CA ALA A 625 5.40 19.15 -12.16
C ALA A 625 5.76 19.55 -13.61
N ASP A 626 6.58 18.73 -14.28
CA ASP A 626 6.93 18.93 -15.69
C ASP A 626 5.69 18.76 -16.58
N LYS A 627 5.34 19.80 -17.34
CA LYS A 627 4.10 19.85 -18.13
C LYS A 627 4.38 19.45 -19.57
N ILE A 628 3.93 18.25 -19.96
CA ILE A 628 4.01 17.81 -21.34
C ILE A 628 2.76 18.30 -22.10
N LYS A 629 2.96 19.02 -23.20
CA LYS A 629 1.86 19.44 -24.08
C LYS A 629 1.70 18.46 -25.24
N PHE A 630 0.52 17.85 -25.34
CA PHE A 630 0.10 17.08 -26.51
C PHE A 630 -1.09 17.77 -27.21
N PRO A 631 -1.05 17.97 -28.53
CA PRO A 631 -2.21 18.48 -29.27
C PRO A 631 -3.27 17.37 -29.40
N PRO A 632 -4.48 17.53 -28.83
CA PRO A 632 -5.49 16.49 -28.89
C PRO A 632 -5.97 16.25 -30.33
N LEU A 633 -6.30 14.99 -30.66
CA LEU A 633 -6.79 14.61 -31.99
C LEU A 633 -8.15 15.23 -32.31
N LEU A 634 -8.98 15.46 -31.28
CA LEU A 634 -10.25 16.17 -31.35
C LEU A 634 -10.28 17.24 -30.27
N HIS A 635 -10.73 18.44 -30.62
CA HIS A 635 -10.86 19.56 -29.70
C HIS A 635 -12.32 19.75 -29.30
N CYS A 636 -12.65 19.51 -28.03
CA CYS A 636 -13.96 19.86 -27.48
C CYS A 636 -13.87 21.25 -26.87
N THR A 637 -14.60 22.22 -27.40
CA THR A 637 -14.65 23.59 -26.85
C THR A 637 -15.57 23.70 -25.64
N LYS A 638 -16.36 22.66 -25.39
CA LYS A 638 -17.32 22.59 -24.30
C LYS A 638 -16.63 22.17 -23.01
N THR A 639 -16.82 22.96 -21.97
CA THR A 639 -16.23 22.73 -20.64
C THR A 639 -17.29 22.44 -19.57
N THR A 640 -18.57 22.47 -19.93
CA THR A 640 -19.69 22.21 -19.01
C THR A 640 -20.65 21.24 -19.66
N PHE A 641 -21.25 20.34 -18.89
CA PHE A 641 -22.14 19.29 -19.39
C PHE A 641 -23.36 19.16 -18.49
N THR A 642 -24.53 19.11 -19.13
CA THR A 642 -25.81 18.91 -18.46
C THR A 642 -26.07 17.43 -18.21
N ARG A 643 -27.02 17.13 -17.32
CA ARG A 643 -27.44 15.75 -17.03
C ARG A 643 -27.80 14.97 -18.28
N GLN A 644 -28.59 15.57 -19.17
CA GLN A 644 -29.03 14.90 -20.41
C GLN A 644 -27.83 14.49 -21.28
N GLU A 645 -26.79 15.31 -21.33
CA GLU A 645 -25.61 15.04 -22.15
C GLU A 645 -24.70 13.99 -21.51
N LEU A 646 -24.64 13.96 -20.18
CA LEU A 646 -23.99 12.87 -19.44
C LEU A 646 -24.71 11.53 -19.67
N LEU A 647 -26.03 11.53 -19.77
CA LEU A 647 -26.79 10.33 -20.13
C LEU A 647 -26.52 9.86 -21.57
N GLU A 648 -26.29 10.78 -22.52
CA GLU A 648 -25.90 10.40 -23.89
C GLU A 648 -24.58 9.62 -23.90
N ILE A 649 -23.56 10.06 -23.15
CA ILE A 649 -22.31 9.31 -23.06
C ILE A 649 -22.49 7.98 -22.29
N SER A 650 -23.31 7.92 -21.23
CA SER A 650 -23.66 6.66 -20.55
C SER A 650 -24.40 5.67 -21.46
N ALA A 651 -25.17 6.16 -22.44
CA ALA A 651 -25.83 5.35 -23.45
C ALA A 651 -24.91 4.94 -24.62
N GLY A 652 -23.62 5.28 -24.57
CA GLY A 652 -22.66 4.99 -25.65
C GLY A 652 -22.83 5.91 -26.86
N ASN A 653 -23.34 7.13 -26.67
CA ASN A 653 -23.47 8.16 -27.70
C ASN A 653 -22.56 9.38 -27.41
N PRO A 654 -21.25 9.30 -27.72
CA PRO A 654 -20.35 10.44 -27.57
C PRO A 654 -20.78 11.67 -28.37
N ALA A 655 -21.46 11.48 -29.51
CA ALA A 655 -21.92 12.60 -30.34
C ALA A 655 -23.00 13.44 -29.68
N GLY A 656 -23.90 12.80 -28.91
CA GLY A 656 -24.93 13.49 -28.13
C GLY A 656 -24.34 14.31 -26.98
N CYS A 657 -23.19 13.91 -26.45
CA CYS A 657 -22.52 14.60 -25.34
C CYS A 657 -21.58 15.72 -25.82
N PHE A 658 -20.68 15.40 -26.74
CA PHE A 658 -19.54 16.25 -27.14
C PHE A 658 -19.75 16.99 -28.46
N GLY A 659 -20.66 16.54 -29.34
CA GLY A 659 -20.91 17.12 -30.66
C GLY A 659 -20.82 16.10 -31.80
N PRO A 660 -21.41 16.40 -32.99
CA PRO A 660 -21.51 15.46 -34.11
C PRO A 660 -20.15 14.94 -34.63
N GLU A 661 -19.07 15.69 -34.47
CA GLU A 661 -17.70 15.32 -34.82
C GLU A 661 -17.16 14.14 -33.98
N TYR A 662 -17.77 13.86 -32.82
CA TYR A 662 -17.44 12.73 -31.96
C TYR A 662 -18.19 11.45 -32.33
N ASN A 663 -18.98 11.45 -33.41
CA ASN A 663 -19.74 10.29 -33.86
C ASN A 663 -18.81 9.14 -34.29
N GLN A 664 -18.79 8.09 -33.48
CA GLN A 664 -17.96 6.90 -33.71
C GLN A 664 -18.53 5.95 -34.77
N GLN A 665 -19.75 6.17 -35.28
CA GLN A 665 -20.43 5.28 -36.24
C GLN A 665 -20.49 3.82 -35.77
N GLY A 666 -20.61 3.62 -34.45
CA GLY A 666 -20.64 2.28 -33.83
C GLY A 666 -19.29 1.57 -33.74
N LYS A 667 -18.15 2.23 -34.03
CA LYS A 667 -16.82 1.61 -33.97
C LYS A 667 -16.37 1.18 -32.59
N ASN A 668 -16.78 1.91 -31.54
CA ASN A 668 -16.44 1.60 -30.16
C ASN A 668 -17.68 1.81 -29.26
N PRO A 669 -18.60 0.84 -29.20
CA PRO A 669 -19.82 0.93 -28.40
C PRO A 669 -19.54 0.90 -26.89
N SER A 670 -18.34 0.47 -26.48
CA SER A 670 -17.88 0.35 -25.10
C SER A 670 -17.45 1.68 -24.48
N LEU A 671 -17.25 2.72 -25.29
CA LEU A 671 -16.88 4.05 -24.82
C LEU A 671 -18.10 4.77 -24.22
N LYS A 672 -18.40 4.44 -22.96
CA LYS A 672 -19.52 5.00 -22.19
C LYS A 672 -19.13 5.24 -20.73
N ASN A 673 -19.86 6.13 -20.07
CA ASN A 673 -19.78 6.33 -18.62
C ASN A 673 -20.59 5.24 -17.87
N ALA A 674 -20.49 5.25 -16.54
CA ALA A 674 -21.39 4.49 -15.68
C ALA A 674 -22.87 4.76 -16.05
N PRO A 675 -23.76 3.76 -15.92
CA PRO A 675 -25.19 3.95 -16.14
C PRO A 675 -25.76 4.99 -15.16
N ASP A 676 -26.95 5.53 -15.49
CA ASP A 676 -27.60 6.61 -14.73
C ASP A 676 -27.64 6.34 -13.22
N GLN A 677 -27.99 5.13 -12.82
CA GLN A 677 -28.04 4.73 -11.42
C GLN A 677 -26.69 4.97 -10.72
N PHE A 678 -25.56 4.53 -11.31
CA PHE A 678 -24.22 4.73 -10.77
C PHE A 678 -23.60 6.10 -11.13
N LEU A 679 -24.32 6.96 -11.84
CA LEU A 679 -23.79 8.25 -12.26
C LEU A 679 -23.82 9.23 -11.08
N MET A 680 -22.71 9.30 -10.34
CA MET A 680 -22.54 10.16 -9.16
C MET A 680 -22.33 11.65 -9.51
N SER A 681 -22.89 12.13 -10.62
CA SER A 681 -22.80 13.52 -11.08
C SER A 681 -23.99 13.87 -11.96
N ASP A 682 -24.72 14.93 -11.62
CA ASP A 682 -25.82 15.44 -12.44
C ASP A 682 -25.31 16.47 -13.47
N ARG A 683 -24.23 17.18 -13.15
CA ARG A 683 -23.67 18.23 -14.00
C ARG A 683 -22.17 18.27 -13.91
N ILE A 684 -21.51 18.61 -15.02
CA ILE A 684 -20.13 19.06 -15.04
C ILE A 684 -20.13 20.58 -15.19
N MET A 685 -19.64 21.27 -14.18
CA MET A 685 -19.62 22.72 -14.09
C MET A 685 -18.39 23.35 -14.72
N SER A 686 -17.29 22.60 -14.77
CA SER A 686 -16.09 23.00 -15.50
C SER A 686 -15.21 21.80 -15.79
N VAL A 687 -14.49 21.87 -16.91
CA VAL A 687 -13.41 20.97 -17.29
C VAL A 687 -12.24 21.85 -17.71
N GLU A 688 -11.06 21.60 -17.15
CA GLU A 688 -9.81 22.18 -17.61
C GLU A 688 -9.09 21.17 -18.50
N PRO A 689 -9.27 21.22 -19.82
CA PRO A 689 -8.81 20.17 -20.73
C PRO A 689 -7.29 20.10 -20.88
N HIS A 690 -6.56 21.08 -20.35
CA HIS A 690 -5.10 21.22 -20.47
C HIS A 690 -4.33 20.58 -19.31
N GLY A 691 -5.00 19.78 -18.48
CA GLY A 691 -4.43 19.18 -17.27
C GLY A 691 -3.55 17.95 -17.46
N GLY A 692 -3.52 17.38 -18.66
CA GLY A 692 -2.87 16.09 -18.93
C GLY A 692 -1.35 16.11 -18.97
N GLN A 693 -0.76 14.92 -18.77
CA GLN A 693 0.67 14.61 -18.59
C GLN A 693 1.41 15.60 -17.67
N CYS A 694 0.70 15.93 -16.58
CA CYS A 694 1.11 16.67 -15.38
C CYS A 694 0.97 18.20 -15.42
N GLY A 695 0.08 18.71 -16.27
CA GLY A 695 -0.47 20.06 -16.16
C GLY A 695 -1.58 20.26 -15.10
N LEU A 696 -2.01 19.19 -14.42
CA LEU A 696 -2.88 19.09 -13.22
C LEU A 696 -4.21 19.84 -13.26
N GLY A 697 -4.90 19.69 -14.38
CA GLY A 697 -6.23 20.23 -14.63
C GLY A 697 -7.31 19.57 -13.78
N TYR A 698 -8.48 20.18 -13.84
CA TYR A 698 -9.53 19.99 -12.86
C TYR A 698 -10.88 19.80 -13.54
N ILE A 699 -11.73 18.97 -12.93
CA ILE A 699 -13.14 18.81 -13.30
C ILE A 699 -13.96 19.11 -12.06
N VAL A 700 -14.92 20.01 -12.19
CA VAL A 700 -15.93 20.28 -11.15
C VAL A 700 -17.23 19.66 -11.58
N ALA A 701 -17.80 18.82 -10.73
CA ALA A 701 -19.11 18.24 -10.92
C ALA A 701 -20.03 18.62 -9.75
N GLU A 702 -21.32 18.62 -10.01
CA GLU A 702 -22.37 18.78 -9.01
C GLU A 702 -23.31 17.58 -9.05
N LYS A 703 -23.78 17.16 -7.88
CA LYS A 703 -24.87 16.20 -7.68
C LYS A 703 -25.93 16.87 -6.81
N ASP A 704 -27.18 16.84 -7.26
CA ASP A 704 -28.30 17.19 -6.41
C ASP A 704 -28.64 15.98 -5.55
N LEU A 705 -28.70 16.18 -4.24
CA LEU A 705 -29.03 15.14 -3.26
C LEU A 705 -30.51 15.27 -2.89
N ALA A 706 -31.28 14.21 -3.14
CA ALA A 706 -32.67 14.12 -2.69
C ALA A 706 -32.77 13.33 -1.39
N PRO A 707 -33.72 13.64 -0.47
CA PRO A 707 -33.92 12.88 0.77
C PRO A 707 -34.34 11.42 0.56
N ASP A 708 -34.84 11.09 -0.62
CA ASP A 708 -35.30 9.76 -1.04
C ASP A 708 -34.32 9.07 -2.02
N ASP A 709 -33.12 9.62 -2.22
CA ASP A 709 -32.03 8.91 -2.87
C ASP A 709 -31.61 7.69 -2.01
N TRP A 710 -30.90 6.74 -2.63
CA TRP A 710 -30.62 5.39 -2.10
C TRP A 710 -29.71 5.30 -0.86
N TYR A 711 -29.16 6.42 -0.37
CA TYR A 711 -28.16 6.49 0.71
C TYR A 711 -28.72 6.91 2.08
#